data_AF-A0A2T2NM65-F1
#
_entry.id   AF-A0A2T2NM65-F1
#
_cell.length_a   1.000
_cell.length_b   1.000
_cell.length_c   1.000
_cell.angle_alpha   90.00
_cell.angle_beta   90.00
_cell.angle_gamma   90.00
#
_symmetry.space_group_name_H-M   'P 1'
#
loop_
_entity.id
_entity.type
_entity.pdbx_description
1 polymer ?
#
loop_
_entity_poly.entity_id
_entity_poly.type
_entity_poly.pdbx_seq_one_letter_code
_entity_poly.pdbx_strand_id
1 'polypeptide(L)'
;MSNQLLRPTPLDQGSGSGATFTTITCNSSGENGQKIDPEPVRQVPRPTLYQETQRTNQYNQPEILEAAQNYRSWEYHNTKLNNLPIYDDTTTYGTPKDFPLENQVELWKLEIERLSESIKNDEKADNSLFDSQGVLGTVSKISREQLCKVADQITCNLAVLYHDNLNIHPSLAESPGESSDLIVARWAGWAKSILEGRLNQDLHQDPDDMMTLKPPEILGEHNEYLYHLIVDHITALLAVVLCRSIFSEVWQNNVIATLAKFSTKLKIVLKDPMKYAANSLDTAEELRETASQTKYFEWLDQGLPPWPQPKEKDPNPSGLYHYMERSFRDVIHYLLIHILHVAFQPHQSYKAIERRKELCSMVYKNGQESLHTIISNDDEGAFAVTSDTEQLRIYRSALDILLSRCELIQQRNRNEQSPPPTSGQTSEHLRIEWKWLLKDQDTSRTGRSADLNHSAEGHLRVSKMDEAVSILASFALCNPHATTEIKTLITMAKIFYSSLHHLPLHDYCDEDFTSELSLSVSAAPSSGPGLIKPGRFLNQSTRDIYDLKDASYLRDRVLPGANLLNPPTDLEKRSKEFDVQLNKMWNWQIDENSIVVRCRWFAWPVLGLAALFVVRGAIIPFTGRVHLSGVDPSNLSSYIWLSVAFVLIIIQSMYVPHWTWHDFLRARVRCHSLSELASVTNVDPQVILYKLLIDERRNILNTRGPYNSMFTRSHEGGFAIDVPTLTSTLYASGFVLFICLGTVGQQLICQDARPGGILVQLTHSGLVDNGQSLGCELPNESTQTSSKQESTPLQLNSDTRGRYYHGCLLKHVSLSMCRTHDRLDIVGWVSGRGLTPDDKNTLQTRGYGYAEHHKDDA
;
A
#
# COMPACT_ATOMS: atom_id res chain seq x y z
N MET A 1 13.71 -69.80 -12.37
CA MET A 1 13.94 -70.50 -13.65
C MET A 1 14.82 -69.60 -14.51
N SER A 2 16.02 -70.10 -14.85
CA SER A 2 16.89 -69.73 -15.99
C SER A 2 17.33 -68.25 -16.13
N ASN A 3 18.46 -67.79 -15.55
CA ASN A 3 19.84 -67.83 -16.07
C ASN A 3 20.04 -67.40 -17.55
N GLN A 4 20.82 -66.33 -17.80
CA GLN A 4 22.14 -66.33 -18.47
C GLN A 4 22.65 -64.88 -18.71
N LEU A 5 23.75 -64.46 -18.05
CA LEU A 5 25.16 -64.29 -18.53
C LEU A 5 25.44 -62.87 -19.10
N LEU A 6 26.15 -61.97 -18.39
CA LEU A 6 27.61 -61.82 -18.13
C LEU A 6 28.45 -61.19 -19.28
N ARG A 7 28.87 -59.92 -19.04
CA ARG A 7 30.20 -59.26 -19.30
C ARG A 7 30.68 -58.98 -20.75
N PRO A 8 31.72 -58.13 -20.99
CA PRO A 8 32.29 -57.01 -20.22
C PRO A 8 32.61 -55.71 -21.04
N THR A 9 33.11 -54.69 -20.33
CA THR A 9 33.77 -53.40 -20.67
C THR A 9 34.67 -53.32 -21.92
N PRO A 10 34.95 -52.10 -22.44
CA PRO A 10 36.24 -51.45 -22.13
C PRO A 10 36.18 -49.93 -21.82
N LEU A 11 37.30 -49.46 -21.25
CA LEU A 11 37.67 -48.07 -20.93
C LEU A 11 37.64 -47.14 -22.15
N ASP A 12 37.42 -45.84 -21.89
CA ASP A 12 38.34 -44.83 -22.41
C ASP A 12 38.39 -43.56 -21.55
N GLN A 13 39.61 -43.02 -21.41
CA GLN A 13 39.97 -41.82 -20.69
C GLN A 13 39.76 -40.58 -21.57
N GLY A 14 39.34 -39.46 -20.98
CA GLY A 14 39.32 -38.17 -21.67
C GLY A 14 39.22 -36.98 -20.71
N SER A 15 40.31 -36.20 -20.65
CA SER A 15 40.46 -34.82 -20.15
C SER A 15 39.16 -33.98 -20.19
N GLY A 16 38.82 -33.11 -19.25
CA GLY A 16 39.64 -32.20 -18.46
C GLY A 16 39.12 -30.77 -18.67
N SER A 17 38.76 -30.05 -17.61
CA SER A 17 39.15 -28.65 -17.34
C SER A 17 38.49 -28.20 -16.03
N GLY A 18 39.33 -27.80 -15.08
CA GLY A 18 38.90 -27.20 -13.81
C GLY A 18 38.54 -25.74 -14.03
N ALA A 19 37.46 -25.30 -13.40
CA ALA A 19 37.09 -23.90 -13.32
C ALA A 19 38.03 -23.18 -12.35
N THR A 20 38.86 -22.29 -12.88
CA THR A 20 39.75 -21.41 -12.14
C THR A 20 38.94 -20.29 -11.48
N PHE A 21 39.01 -20.21 -10.15
CA PHE A 21 38.57 -19.04 -9.40
C PHE A 21 39.55 -17.89 -9.64
N THR A 22 39.09 -16.79 -10.23
CA THR A 22 39.89 -15.57 -10.38
C THR A 22 39.61 -14.65 -9.21
N THR A 23 40.51 -14.67 -8.22
CA THR A 23 40.58 -13.68 -7.13
C THR A 23 41.13 -12.37 -7.70
N ILE A 24 40.34 -11.31 -7.71
CA ILE A 24 40.81 -9.96 -8.08
C ILE A 24 41.49 -9.34 -6.87
N THR A 25 42.82 -9.29 -6.89
CA THR A 25 43.64 -8.48 -5.98
C THR A 25 43.88 -7.10 -6.60
N CYS A 26 43.45 -6.04 -5.92
CA CYS A 26 43.79 -4.66 -6.26
C CYS A 26 45.24 -4.37 -5.86
N ASN A 27 46.11 -4.05 -6.82
CA ASN A 27 47.39 -3.42 -6.58
C ASN A 27 47.35 -1.96 -7.04
N SER A 28 47.68 -1.07 -6.11
CA SER A 28 47.88 0.36 -6.32
C SER A 28 49.31 0.65 -6.75
N SER A 29 49.50 1.30 -7.90
CA SER A 29 50.64 2.19 -8.16
C SER A 29 50.52 2.85 -9.53
N GLY A 30 50.82 4.14 -9.60
CA GLY A 30 51.35 4.77 -10.81
C GLY A 30 50.50 5.90 -11.38
N GLU A 31 50.87 7.12 -11.02
CA GLU A 31 50.49 8.37 -11.67
C GLU A 31 50.79 8.32 -13.18
N ASN A 32 49.84 8.76 -14.01
CA ASN A 32 50.12 9.62 -15.16
C ASN A 32 48.82 10.25 -15.67
N GLY A 33 48.81 11.58 -15.74
CA GLY A 33 47.70 12.36 -16.25
C GLY A 33 47.52 12.14 -17.75
N GLN A 34 46.48 11.40 -18.10
CA GLN A 34 45.98 11.33 -19.47
C GLN A 34 44.57 11.93 -19.50
N LYS A 35 44.40 12.89 -20.42
CA LYS A 35 43.15 13.58 -20.71
C LYS A 35 42.18 12.55 -21.28
N ILE A 36 41.20 12.13 -20.48
CA ILE A 36 40.14 11.21 -20.89
C ILE A 36 39.12 12.03 -21.69
N ASP A 37 39.08 11.82 -23.00
CA ASP A 37 37.95 12.23 -23.83
C ASP A 37 36.68 11.50 -23.31
N PRO A 38 35.50 12.15 -23.30
CA PRO A 38 34.29 11.52 -22.81
C PRO A 38 33.99 10.27 -23.64
N GLU A 39 34.08 9.13 -22.96
CA GLU A 39 33.71 7.82 -23.49
C GLU A 39 32.28 7.93 -24.08
N PRO A 40 32.04 7.51 -25.34
CA PRO A 40 30.71 7.54 -25.90
C PRO A 40 29.83 6.70 -24.99
N VAL A 41 28.77 7.31 -24.44
CA VAL A 41 27.77 6.66 -23.61
C VAL A 41 27.42 5.34 -24.28
N ARG A 42 27.90 4.25 -23.70
CA ARG A 42 27.64 2.89 -24.16
C ARG A 42 26.13 2.76 -24.06
N GLN A 43 25.45 2.86 -25.20
CA GLN A 43 24.02 2.61 -25.26
C GLN A 43 23.84 1.20 -24.74
N VAL A 44 23.39 1.07 -23.48
CA VAL A 44 22.89 -0.19 -22.96
C VAL A 44 21.88 -0.63 -24.00
N PRO A 45 22.05 -1.79 -24.66
CA PRO A 45 21.07 -2.26 -25.61
C PRO A 45 19.74 -2.28 -24.85
N ARG A 46 18.80 -1.41 -25.25
CA ARG A 46 17.45 -1.45 -24.72
C ARG A 46 17.02 -2.91 -24.87
N PRO A 47 16.47 -3.55 -23.83
CA PRO A 47 15.91 -4.88 -23.98
C PRO A 47 14.99 -4.80 -25.20
N THR A 48 15.36 -5.51 -26.26
CA THR A 48 14.50 -5.68 -27.43
C THR A 48 13.15 -6.07 -26.87
N LEU A 49 12.13 -5.23 -27.12
CA LEU A 49 10.74 -5.46 -26.76
C LEU A 49 10.52 -6.96 -26.86
N TYR A 50 10.28 -7.60 -25.71
CA TYR A 50 9.99 -9.02 -25.66
C TYR A 50 8.86 -9.19 -26.67
N GLN A 51 9.18 -9.78 -27.83
CA GLN A 51 8.16 -10.04 -28.83
C GLN A 51 7.15 -10.92 -28.10
N GLU A 52 5.97 -10.35 -27.93
CA GLU A 52 4.72 -10.92 -27.48
C GLU A 52 4.40 -12.09 -28.43
N THR A 53 5.23 -13.11 -28.33
CA THR A 53 5.03 -14.38 -28.96
C THR A 53 3.87 -14.88 -28.18
N GLN A 54 2.69 -14.81 -28.80
CA GLN A 54 1.44 -15.39 -28.35
C GLN A 54 1.69 -16.85 -27.98
N ARG A 55 2.28 -17.09 -26.81
CA ARG A 55 2.16 -18.36 -26.13
C ARG A 55 0.70 -18.38 -25.75
N THR A 56 -0.12 -18.93 -26.63
CA THR A 56 -1.38 -19.55 -26.25
C THR A 56 -1.06 -20.38 -25.02
N ASN A 57 -1.38 -19.86 -23.83
CA ASN A 57 -1.14 -20.54 -22.57
C ASN A 57 -1.96 -21.82 -22.64
N GLN A 58 -1.29 -22.92 -22.98
CA GLN A 58 -1.96 -24.20 -23.06
C GLN A 58 -2.07 -24.69 -21.63
N TYR A 59 -3.11 -24.26 -20.92
CA TYR A 59 -3.41 -24.70 -19.55
C TYR A 59 -3.50 -26.24 -19.53
N ASN A 60 -2.43 -26.88 -19.06
CA ASN A 60 -2.29 -28.33 -19.07
C ASN A 60 -3.04 -28.90 -17.86
N GLN A 61 -4.31 -29.24 -18.05
CA GLN A 61 -5.18 -29.76 -16.99
C GLN A 61 -4.54 -30.91 -16.17
N PRO A 62 -3.82 -31.88 -16.77
CA PRO A 62 -3.02 -32.86 -16.02
C PRO A 62 -2.03 -32.27 -15.01
N GLU A 63 -1.29 -31.22 -15.35
CA GLU A 63 -0.32 -30.60 -14.44
C GLU A 63 -1.00 -29.78 -13.34
N ILE A 64 -2.12 -29.13 -13.66
CA ILE A 64 -2.95 -28.44 -12.66
C ILE A 64 -3.52 -29.46 -11.65
N LEU A 65 -3.96 -30.63 -12.15
CA LEU A 65 -4.44 -31.70 -11.30
C LEU A 65 -3.31 -32.30 -10.45
N GLU A 66 -2.11 -32.44 -11.00
CA GLU A 66 -0.93 -32.83 -10.24
C GLU A 66 -0.65 -31.83 -9.11
N ALA A 67 -0.73 -30.52 -9.39
CA ALA A 67 -0.60 -29.48 -8.37
C ALA A 67 -1.68 -29.58 -7.27
N ALA A 68 -2.93 -29.88 -7.64
CA ALA A 68 -4.01 -30.14 -6.66
C ALA A 68 -3.74 -31.39 -5.80
N GLN A 69 -2.92 -32.31 -6.31
CA GLN A 69 -2.51 -33.56 -5.68
C GLN A 69 -1.09 -33.51 -5.09
N ASN A 70 -0.48 -32.34 -4.93
CA ASN A 70 0.87 -32.18 -4.37
C ASN A 70 1.05 -32.90 -3.02
N TYR A 71 -0.03 -33.09 -2.25
CA TYR A 71 0.01 -33.85 -1.00
C TYR A 71 0.50 -35.30 -1.18
N ARG A 72 0.33 -35.91 -2.37
CA ARG A 72 0.80 -37.27 -2.66
C ARG A 72 2.32 -37.34 -2.75
N SER A 73 2.91 -36.31 -3.37
CA SER A 73 4.32 -36.25 -3.73
C SER A 73 4.69 -34.79 -3.99
N TRP A 74 5.43 -34.18 -3.08
CA TRP A 74 5.94 -32.81 -3.22
C TRP A 74 7.47 -32.82 -3.19
N GLU A 75 8.10 -32.15 -4.15
CA GLU A 75 9.56 -32.14 -4.28
C GLU A 75 10.12 -30.72 -4.16
N TYR A 76 11.14 -30.55 -3.30
CA TYR A 76 11.86 -29.30 -3.11
C TYR A 76 13.35 -29.57 -2.92
N HIS A 77 14.20 -28.97 -3.77
CA HIS A 77 15.67 -29.14 -3.74
C HIS A 77 16.14 -30.62 -3.57
N ASN A 78 15.61 -31.53 -4.39
CA ASN A 78 15.86 -32.98 -4.36
C ASN A 78 15.31 -33.73 -3.14
N THR A 79 14.56 -33.07 -2.26
CA THR A 79 13.85 -33.73 -1.16
C THR A 79 12.43 -33.99 -1.60
N LYS A 80 12.06 -35.27 -1.68
CA LYS A 80 10.70 -35.71 -2.02
C LYS A 80 9.95 -36.11 -0.76
N LEU A 81 8.90 -35.35 -0.44
CA LEU A 81 7.95 -35.66 0.62
C LEU A 81 6.76 -36.39 0.00
N ASN A 82 6.26 -37.43 0.67
CA ASN A 82 5.09 -38.18 0.23
C ASN A 82 4.07 -38.27 1.38
N ASN A 83 2.79 -38.45 1.05
CA ASN A 83 1.69 -38.61 2.01
C ASN A 83 1.58 -37.43 3.00
N LEU A 84 1.66 -36.21 2.48
CA LEU A 84 1.43 -34.98 3.23
C LEU A 84 -0.07 -34.79 3.52
N PRO A 85 -0.43 -33.97 4.51
CA PRO A 85 -1.82 -33.66 4.80
C PRO A 85 -2.57 -33.03 3.63
N ILE A 86 -3.84 -33.40 3.49
CA ILE A 86 -4.71 -32.90 2.43
C ILE A 86 -5.34 -31.59 2.91
N TYR A 87 -4.89 -30.47 2.39
CA TYR A 87 -5.61 -29.21 2.54
C TYR A 87 -6.92 -29.23 1.76
N ASP A 88 -7.94 -28.51 2.25
CA ASP A 88 -9.29 -28.47 1.68
C ASP A 88 -9.92 -29.86 1.55
N ASP A 89 -9.63 -30.73 2.51
CA ASP A 89 -10.20 -32.08 2.52
C ASP A 89 -11.74 -32.00 2.64
N THR A 90 -12.41 -32.76 1.78
CA THR A 90 -13.86 -32.87 1.71
C THR A 90 -14.36 -34.22 2.19
N THR A 91 -13.46 -35.19 2.43
CA THR A 91 -13.82 -36.55 2.85
C THR A 91 -14.47 -36.59 4.25
N THR A 92 -14.20 -35.58 5.07
CA THR A 92 -14.82 -35.38 6.40
C THR A 92 -16.28 -34.88 6.33
N TYR A 93 -16.73 -34.38 5.18
CA TYR A 93 -18.02 -33.70 5.00
C TYR A 93 -19.05 -34.51 4.20
N GLY A 94 -19.00 -35.84 4.31
CA GLY A 94 -19.94 -36.80 3.74
C GLY A 94 -19.85 -38.14 4.45
N THR A 95 -20.70 -39.12 4.14
CA THR A 95 -20.40 -40.47 4.66
C THR A 95 -19.20 -41.02 3.89
N PRO A 96 -18.22 -41.67 4.53
CA PRO A 96 -17.07 -42.26 3.85
C PRO A 96 -17.43 -43.26 2.74
N LYS A 97 -18.65 -43.80 2.77
CA LYS A 97 -19.20 -44.67 1.72
C LYS A 97 -19.74 -43.92 0.51
N ASP A 98 -20.24 -42.70 0.72
CA ASP A 98 -20.86 -41.88 -0.32
C ASP A 98 -19.83 -40.99 -1.05
N PHE A 99 -18.67 -40.73 -0.44
CA PHE A 99 -17.68 -39.81 -0.98
C PHE A 99 -16.21 -40.26 -0.82
N PRO A 100 -15.79 -41.32 -1.55
CA PRO A 100 -14.38 -41.74 -1.58
C PRO A 100 -13.46 -40.65 -2.16
N LEU A 101 -12.15 -40.73 -1.85
CA LEU A 101 -11.13 -39.77 -2.30
C LEU A 101 -11.08 -39.65 -3.83
N GLU A 102 -11.39 -40.72 -4.56
CA GLU A 102 -11.50 -40.72 -6.01
C GLU A 102 -12.58 -39.73 -6.50
N ASN A 103 -13.71 -39.65 -5.81
CA ASN A 103 -14.78 -38.71 -6.16
C ASN A 103 -14.35 -37.25 -5.95
N GLN A 104 -13.59 -36.97 -4.88
CA GLN A 104 -13.03 -35.64 -4.64
C GLN A 104 -12.08 -35.21 -5.77
N VAL A 105 -11.23 -36.12 -6.24
CA VAL A 105 -10.32 -35.87 -7.37
C VAL A 105 -11.09 -35.62 -8.67
N GLU A 106 -12.16 -36.37 -8.94
CA GLU A 106 -13.01 -36.12 -10.12
C GLU A 106 -13.71 -34.76 -10.04
N LEU A 107 -14.18 -34.33 -8.86
CA LEU A 107 -14.72 -32.98 -8.69
C LEU A 107 -13.66 -31.90 -8.92
N TRP A 108 -12.44 -32.09 -8.44
CA TRP A 108 -11.35 -31.16 -8.72
C TRP A 108 -11.06 -31.04 -10.21
N LYS A 109 -11.10 -32.14 -10.97
CA LYS A 109 -10.95 -32.11 -12.43
C LYS A 109 -12.02 -31.24 -13.09
N LEU A 110 -13.29 -31.41 -12.70
CA LEU A 110 -14.39 -30.61 -13.23
C LEU A 110 -14.22 -29.11 -12.94
N GLU A 111 -13.82 -28.77 -11.71
CA GLU A 111 -13.55 -27.37 -11.35
C GLU A 111 -12.31 -26.80 -12.08
N ILE A 112 -11.25 -27.59 -12.24
CA ILE A 112 -10.06 -27.20 -13.01
C ILE A 112 -10.44 -26.93 -14.47
N GLU A 113 -11.27 -27.78 -15.08
CA GLU A 113 -11.77 -27.60 -16.44
C GLU A 113 -12.56 -26.29 -16.56
N ARG A 114 -13.53 -26.07 -15.67
CA ARG A 114 -14.35 -24.85 -15.62
C ARG A 114 -13.51 -23.57 -15.47
N LEU A 115 -12.54 -23.57 -14.55
CA LEU A 115 -11.66 -22.43 -14.32
C LEU A 115 -10.74 -22.19 -15.52
N SER A 116 -10.17 -23.25 -16.09
CA SER A 116 -9.33 -23.15 -17.30
C SER A 116 -10.10 -22.62 -18.50
N GLU A 117 -11.36 -23.04 -18.66
CA GLU A 117 -12.25 -22.52 -19.70
C GLU A 117 -12.56 -21.03 -19.47
N SER A 118 -12.84 -20.64 -18.22
CA SER A 118 -13.09 -19.23 -17.87
C SER A 118 -11.91 -18.32 -18.22
N ILE A 119 -10.67 -18.77 -17.95
CA ILE A 119 -9.46 -18.02 -18.31
C ILE A 119 -9.29 -17.93 -19.83
N LYS A 120 -9.51 -19.04 -20.57
CA LYS A 120 -9.45 -19.05 -22.05
C LYS A 120 -10.51 -18.17 -22.70
N ASN A 121 -11.71 -18.10 -22.12
CA ASN A 121 -12.80 -17.28 -22.64
C ASN A 121 -12.53 -15.80 -22.40
N ASP A 122 -11.91 -15.46 -21.27
CA ASP A 122 -11.46 -14.11 -20.97
C ASP A 122 -10.35 -13.62 -21.92
N GLU A 123 -9.43 -14.50 -22.34
CA GLU A 123 -8.45 -14.20 -23.41
C GLU A 123 -9.12 -13.90 -24.77
N LYS A 124 -10.33 -14.45 -25.01
CA LYS A 124 -11.10 -14.21 -26.24
C LYS A 124 -12.05 -13.02 -26.14
N ALA A 125 -12.02 -12.28 -25.03
CA ALA A 125 -12.99 -11.26 -24.68
C ALA A 125 -14.46 -11.77 -24.63
N ASP A 126 -14.66 -13.10 -24.54
CA ASP A 126 -15.96 -13.74 -24.32
C ASP A 126 -16.17 -13.86 -22.80
N ASN A 127 -16.16 -12.71 -22.12
CA ASN A 127 -16.21 -12.68 -20.66
C ASN A 127 -17.59 -13.13 -20.19
N SER A 128 -17.63 -14.28 -19.52
CA SER A 128 -18.84 -14.78 -18.88
C SER A 128 -19.29 -13.79 -17.80
N LEU A 129 -20.29 -12.98 -18.14
CA LEU A 129 -21.04 -12.22 -17.15
C LEU A 129 -21.74 -13.22 -16.22
N PHE A 130 -21.91 -12.83 -14.96
CA PHE A 130 -22.78 -13.57 -14.06
C PHE A 130 -24.19 -13.61 -14.64
N ASP A 131 -24.81 -14.79 -14.62
CA ASP A 131 -26.16 -15.01 -15.11
C ASP A 131 -26.87 -15.98 -14.16
N SER A 132 -27.89 -15.48 -13.46
CA SER A 132 -28.72 -16.28 -12.55
C SER A 132 -29.96 -16.85 -13.24
N GLN A 133 -30.05 -16.75 -14.57
CA GLN A 133 -31.22 -17.11 -15.35
C GLN A 133 -32.48 -16.36 -14.89
N GLY A 134 -32.29 -15.12 -14.40
CA GLY A 134 -33.35 -14.26 -13.90
C GLY A 134 -33.79 -14.51 -12.46
N VAL A 135 -33.13 -15.39 -11.71
CA VAL A 135 -33.45 -15.66 -10.28
C VAL A 135 -33.37 -14.37 -9.45
N LEU A 136 -32.36 -13.53 -9.67
CA LEU A 136 -32.21 -12.27 -8.95
C LEU A 136 -33.08 -11.13 -9.51
N GLY A 137 -33.61 -11.25 -10.72
CA GLY A 137 -34.43 -10.21 -11.34
C GLY A 137 -33.72 -8.84 -11.50
N THR A 138 -34.42 -7.76 -11.13
CA THR A 138 -33.91 -6.39 -11.22
C THR A 138 -33.19 -5.96 -9.94
N VAL A 139 -32.35 -4.93 -10.04
CA VAL A 139 -31.71 -4.30 -8.87
C VAL A 139 -32.82 -3.77 -7.96
N SER A 140 -33.03 -4.47 -6.85
CA SER A 140 -34.07 -4.19 -5.87
C SER A 140 -33.57 -4.51 -4.47
N LYS A 141 -34.24 -3.97 -3.46
CA LYS A 141 -33.97 -4.32 -2.06
C LYS A 141 -34.08 -5.84 -1.80
N ILE A 142 -35.07 -6.51 -2.40
CA ILE A 142 -35.31 -7.95 -2.23
C ILE A 142 -34.15 -8.77 -2.81
N SER A 143 -33.75 -8.47 -4.04
CA SER A 143 -32.64 -9.16 -4.72
C SER A 143 -31.32 -8.96 -3.98
N ARG A 144 -31.12 -7.77 -3.40
CA ARG A 144 -30.00 -7.49 -2.50
C ARG A 144 -30.08 -8.37 -1.26
N GLU A 145 -31.19 -8.37 -0.53
CA GLU A 145 -31.36 -9.19 0.67
C GLU A 145 -31.14 -10.69 0.41
N GLN A 146 -31.59 -11.20 -0.74
CA GLN A 146 -31.31 -12.58 -1.17
C GLN A 146 -29.82 -12.83 -1.38
N LEU A 147 -29.15 -11.95 -2.12
CA LEU A 147 -27.70 -12.02 -2.35
C LEU A 147 -26.91 -11.92 -1.05
N CYS A 148 -27.36 -11.07 -0.13
CA CYS A 148 -26.80 -10.91 1.20
C CYS A 148 -26.88 -12.21 2.00
N LYS A 149 -28.05 -12.88 1.99
CA LYS A 149 -28.21 -14.19 2.66
C LYS A 149 -27.28 -15.26 2.07
N VAL A 150 -27.14 -15.30 0.75
CA VAL A 150 -26.26 -16.27 0.10
C VAL A 150 -24.79 -15.97 0.40
N ALA A 151 -24.38 -14.70 0.31
CA ALA A 151 -23.01 -14.29 0.64
C ALA A 151 -22.66 -14.57 2.10
N ASP A 152 -23.60 -14.33 3.02
CA ASP A 152 -23.49 -14.64 4.44
C ASP A 152 -23.24 -16.14 4.68
N GLN A 153 -23.97 -17.00 3.96
CA GLN A 153 -23.76 -18.45 3.97
C GLN A 153 -22.38 -18.84 3.42
N ILE A 154 -21.95 -18.23 2.30
CA ILE A 154 -20.62 -18.48 1.74
C ILE A 154 -19.54 -18.07 2.74
N THR A 155 -19.67 -16.92 3.42
CA THR A 155 -18.73 -16.48 4.46
C THR A 155 -18.65 -17.48 5.61
N CYS A 156 -19.78 -18.03 6.08
CA CYS A 156 -19.78 -19.09 7.09
C CYS A 156 -19.06 -20.35 6.60
N ASN A 157 -19.33 -20.79 5.38
CA ASN A 157 -18.71 -22.00 4.81
C ASN A 157 -17.21 -21.79 4.51
N LEU A 158 -16.80 -20.57 4.17
CA LEU A 158 -15.40 -20.18 4.08
C LEU A 158 -14.71 -20.26 5.45
N ALA A 159 -15.39 -19.85 6.53
CA ALA A 159 -14.85 -20.00 7.89
C ALA A 159 -14.62 -21.48 8.25
N VAL A 160 -15.53 -22.39 7.89
CA VAL A 160 -15.32 -23.86 8.04
C VAL A 160 -14.08 -24.31 7.27
N LEU A 161 -14.01 -23.97 5.98
CA LEU A 161 -12.88 -24.33 5.12
C LEU A 161 -11.55 -23.85 5.72
N TYR A 162 -11.53 -22.62 6.18
CA TYR A 162 -10.32 -21.98 6.68
C TYR A 162 -9.90 -22.53 8.04
N HIS A 163 -10.86 -22.71 8.95
CA HIS A 163 -10.65 -23.32 10.26
C HIS A 163 -10.02 -24.72 10.13
N ASP A 164 -10.55 -25.57 9.24
CA ASP A 164 -9.98 -26.90 8.98
C ASP A 164 -8.52 -26.84 8.52
N ASN A 165 -8.22 -25.94 7.59
CA ASN A 165 -6.88 -25.78 7.05
C ASN A 165 -5.90 -25.29 8.12
N LEU A 166 -6.36 -24.43 9.04
CA LEU A 166 -5.55 -23.99 10.18
C LEU A 166 -5.32 -25.11 11.19
N ASN A 167 -6.27 -26.04 11.36
CA ASN A 167 -6.13 -27.19 12.26
C ASN A 167 -5.08 -28.21 11.80
N ILE A 168 -4.75 -28.24 10.50
CA ILE A 168 -3.64 -29.07 9.98
C ILE A 168 -2.29 -28.57 10.54
N HIS A 169 -2.12 -27.26 10.75
CA HIS A 169 -0.83 -26.64 11.05
C HIS A 169 -0.25 -26.99 12.43
N PRO A 170 -1.01 -26.96 13.55
CA PRO A 170 -0.52 -27.33 14.88
C PRO A 170 -0.09 -28.79 15.01
N SER A 171 -0.70 -29.69 14.23
CA SER A 171 -0.41 -31.12 14.28
C SER A 171 1.02 -31.48 13.83
N LEU A 172 1.72 -30.53 13.22
CA LEU A 172 3.02 -30.78 12.58
C LEU A 172 4.19 -30.03 13.23
N ALA A 173 3.94 -29.28 14.32
CA ALA A 173 4.82 -28.74 15.39
C ALA A 173 6.28 -28.26 15.10
N GLU A 174 6.79 -28.35 13.88
CA GLU A 174 8.12 -27.89 13.45
C GLU A 174 8.00 -26.61 12.60
N SER A 175 7.09 -25.72 13.00
CA SER A 175 6.84 -24.44 12.32
C SER A 175 8.09 -23.54 12.39
N PRO A 176 8.45 -22.84 11.30
CA PRO A 176 9.70 -22.10 11.17
C PRO A 176 9.79 -20.78 11.95
N GLY A 177 8.82 -20.42 12.80
CA GLY A 177 8.98 -19.26 13.71
C GLY A 177 7.73 -18.80 14.45
N GLU A 178 7.95 -18.12 15.59
CA GLU A 178 6.90 -17.62 16.49
C GLU A 178 5.95 -16.60 15.83
N SER A 179 6.36 -15.91 14.75
CA SER A 179 5.53 -14.91 14.06
C SER A 179 4.46 -15.53 13.17
N SER A 180 4.75 -16.65 12.52
CA SER A 180 3.81 -17.39 11.67
C SER A 180 2.63 -17.90 12.50
N ASP A 181 2.94 -18.49 13.66
CA ASP A 181 1.99 -19.08 14.59
C ASP A 181 1.03 -18.02 15.19
N LEU A 182 1.50 -16.78 15.37
CA LEU A 182 0.67 -15.65 15.83
C LEU A 182 -0.42 -15.30 14.81
N ILE A 183 -0.04 -15.25 13.53
CA ILE A 183 -0.97 -14.98 12.44
C ILE A 183 -1.97 -16.14 12.33
N VAL A 184 -1.53 -17.41 12.45
CA VAL A 184 -2.45 -18.58 12.48
C VAL A 184 -3.46 -18.39 13.61
N ALA A 185 -2.99 -18.08 14.82
CA ALA A 185 -3.85 -17.99 16.00
C ALA A 185 -4.91 -16.91 15.85
N ARG A 186 -4.54 -15.73 15.30
CA ARG A 186 -5.49 -14.64 15.04
C ARG A 186 -6.59 -15.07 14.08
N TRP A 187 -6.21 -15.71 12.99
CA TRP A 187 -7.15 -16.16 11.95
C TRP A 187 -8.00 -17.36 12.38
N ALA A 188 -7.42 -18.28 13.13
CA ALA A 188 -8.15 -19.40 13.72
C ALA A 188 -9.17 -18.89 14.75
N GLY A 189 -8.78 -17.91 15.57
CA GLY A 189 -9.68 -17.23 16.50
C GLY A 189 -10.82 -16.52 15.78
N TRP A 190 -10.56 -15.84 14.65
CA TRP A 190 -11.61 -15.23 13.82
C TRP A 190 -12.56 -16.28 13.24
N ALA A 191 -12.05 -17.34 12.61
CA ALA A 191 -12.88 -18.37 12.01
C ALA A 191 -13.72 -19.08 13.09
N LYS A 192 -13.09 -19.45 14.21
CA LYS A 192 -13.75 -20.03 15.38
C LYS A 192 -14.86 -19.11 15.92
N SER A 193 -14.58 -17.81 16.09
CA SER A 193 -15.56 -16.84 16.58
C SER A 193 -16.78 -16.74 15.65
N ILE A 194 -16.58 -16.79 14.34
CA ILE A 194 -17.71 -16.85 13.38
C ILE A 194 -18.50 -18.13 13.57
N LEU A 195 -17.85 -19.29 13.62
CA LEU A 195 -18.54 -20.58 13.74
C LEU A 195 -19.30 -20.70 15.06
N GLU A 196 -18.67 -20.35 16.19
CA GLU A 196 -19.29 -20.35 17.52
C GLU A 196 -20.44 -19.35 17.60
N GLY A 197 -20.26 -18.13 17.08
CA GLY A 197 -21.32 -17.11 17.06
C GLY A 197 -22.54 -17.53 16.25
N ARG A 198 -22.36 -18.36 15.21
CA ARG A 198 -23.46 -18.93 14.41
C ARG A 198 -24.15 -20.12 15.08
N LEU A 199 -23.40 -20.91 15.85
CA LEU A 199 -23.91 -22.10 16.54
C LEU A 199 -24.60 -21.74 17.87
N ASN A 200 -24.07 -20.77 18.61
CA ASN A 200 -24.51 -20.41 19.95
C ASN A 200 -25.27 -19.08 19.97
N GLN A 201 -26.60 -19.14 19.89
CA GLN A 201 -27.46 -17.94 19.98
C GLN A 201 -27.38 -17.22 21.34
N ASP A 202 -26.96 -17.91 22.40
CA ASP A 202 -27.02 -17.41 23.78
C ASP A 202 -25.76 -16.64 24.23
N LEU A 203 -24.66 -16.68 23.46
CA LEU A 203 -23.34 -16.18 23.89
C LEU A 203 -23.13 -14.67 23.71
N HIS A 204 -23.94 -13.99 22.90
CA HIS A 204 -23.83 -12.54 22.65
C HIS A 204 -25.11 -11.81 23.08
N GLN A 205 -25.24 -11.57 24.40
CA GLN A 205 -26.32 -10.74 24.96
C GLN A 205 -25.97 -9.25 25.07
N ASP A 206 -24.76 -8.82 24.71
CA ASP A 206 -24.42 -7.41 24.74
C ASP A 206 -25.04 -6.70 23.52
N PRO A 207 -26.06 -5.83 23.68
CA PRO A 207 -26.79 -5.24 22.56
C PRO A 207 -25.96 -4.27 21.71
N ASP A 208 -24.82 -3.83 22.25
CA ASP A 208 -23.90 -2.89 21.60
C ASP A 208 -22.70 -3.59 20.93
N ASP A 209 -22.52 -4.91 21.13
CA ASP A 209 -21.44 -5.64 20.48
C ASP A 209 -21.83 -6.02 19.04
N MET A 210 -21.05 -5.53 18.09
CA MET A 210 -21.35 -5.62 16.67
C MET A 210 -21.33 -7.08 16.22
N MET A 211 -22.45 -7.51 15.62
CA MET A 211 -22.70 -8.81 15.00
C MET A 211 -23.39 -9.85 15.89
N THR A 212 -24.70 -9.67 16.14
CA THR A 212 -25.56 -10.82 16.40
C THR A 212 -25.62 -11.68 15.13
N LEU A 213 -24.65 -12.59 14.97
CA LEU A 213 -24.57 -13.54 13.86
C LEU A 213 -25.73 -14.52 14.00
N LYS A 214 -26.74 -14.41 13.13
CA LYS A 214 -27.83 -15.40 13.09
C LYS A 214 -27.30 -16.73 12.56
N PRO A 215 -27.79 -17.89 13.02
CA PRO A 215 -27.39 -19.16 12.42
C PRO A 215 -27.66 -19.14 10.90
N PRO A 216 -26.78 -19.76 10.09
CA PRO A 216 -27.06 -19.96 8.68
C PRO A 216 -28.40 -20.67 8.49
N GLU A 217 -29.34 -20.02 7.81
CA GLU A 217 -30.59 -20.66 7.38
C GLU A 217 -30.25 -21.68 6.29
N ILE A 218 -30.79 -22.91 6.37
CA ILE A 218 -30.71 -23.85 5.25
C ILE A 218 -31.34 -23.15 4.04
N LEU A 219 -30.52 -22.96 3.02
CA LEU A 219 -30.94 -22.27 1.80
C LEU A 219 -32.03 -23.11 1.12
N GLY A 220 -33.11 -22.47 0.69
CA GLY A 220 -34.06 -23.11 -0.21
C GLY A 220 -33.41 -23.41 -1.57
N GLU A 221 -34.00 -24.30 -2.36
CA GLU A 221 -33.45 -24.79 -3.65
C GLU A 221 -32.98 -23.66 -4.59
N HIS A 222 -33.72 -22.55 -4.64
CA HIS A 222 -33.36 -21.38 -5.46
C HIS A 222 -32.09 -20.67 -4.97
N ASN A 223 -31.91 -20.57 -3.65
CA ASN A 223 -30.74 -19.94 -3.04
C ASN A 223 -29.52 -20.86 -3.07
N GLU A 224 -29.72 -22.19 -3.03
CA GLU A 224 -28.65 -23.18 -3.24
C GLU A 224 -28.10 -23.08 -4.67
N TYR A 225 -28.97 -23.03 -5.68
CA TYR A 225 -28.55 -22.79 -7.07
C TYR A 225 -27.77 -21.46 -7.20
N LEU A 226 -28.28 -20.39 -6.59
CA LEU A 226 -27.61 -19.08 -6.58
C LEU A 226 -26.24 -19.13 -5.88
N TYR A 227 -26.11 -19.88 -4.78
CA TYR A 227 -24.85 -20.10 -4.09
C TYR A 227 -23.80 -20.70 -5.03
N HIS A 228 -24.15 -21.77 -5.75
CA HIS A 228 -23.24 -22.41 -6.70
C HIS A 228 -22.76 -21.42 -7.77
N LEU A 229 -23.68 -20.64 -8.35
CA LEU A 229 -23.34 -19.64 -9.37
C LEU A 229 -22.41 -18.54 -8.83
N ILE A 230 -22.63 -18.06 -7.61
CA ILE A 230 -21.79 -17.02 -7.01
C ILE A 230 -20.39 -17.57 -6.76
N VAL A 231 -20.28 -18.77 -6.16
CA VAL A 231 -18.98 -19.43 -5.93
C VAL A 231 -18.25 -19.63 -7.26
N ASP A 232 -18.94 -20.08 -8.30
CA ASP A 232 -18.35 -20.27 -9.62
C ASP A 232 -17.86 -18.95 -10.22
N HIS A 233 -18.65 -17.88 -10.10
CA HIS A 233 -18.30 -16.58 -10.64
C HIS A 233 -17.11 -15.95 -9.92
N ILE A 234 -17.10 -15.92 -8.58
CA ILE A 234 -16.01 -15.28 -7.83
C ILE A 234 -14.70 -16.06 -7.96
N THR A 235 -14.74 -17.39 -7.99
CA THR A 235 -13.54 -18.22 -8.20
C THR A 235 -13.00 -18.10 -9.62
N ALA A 236 -13.88 -18.03 -10.63
CA ALA A 236 -13.46 -17.77 -12.01
C ALA A 236 -12.84 -16.38 -12.17
N LEU A 237 -13.45 -15.35 -11.59
CA LEU A 237 -12.93 -13.99 -11.61
C LEU A 237 -11.54 -13.91 -10.94
N LEU A 238 -11.36 -14.53 -9.77
CA LEU A 238 -10.05 -14.58 -9.11
C LEU A 238 -9.02 -15.34 -9.93
N ALA A 239 -9.40 -16.46 -10.55
CA ALA A 239 -8.51 -17.22 -11.43
C ALA A 239 -8.01 -16.34 -12.59
N VAL A 240 -8.91 -15.60 -13.23
CA VAL A 240 -8.56 -14.66 -14.31
C VAL A 240 -7.61 -13.57 -13.81
N VAL A 241 -7.93 -12.87 -12.72
CA VAL A 241 -7.11 -11.77 -12.19
C VAL A 241 -5.72 -12.27 -11.77
N LEU A 242 -5.64 -13.37 -11.03
CA LEU A 242 -4.38 -13.93 -10.53
C LEU A 242 -3.52 -14.48 -11.67
N CYS A 243 -4.11 -15.18 -12.65
CA CYS A 243 -3.38 -15.70 -13.80
C CYS A 243 -2.91 -14.61 -14.77
N ARG A 244 -3.61 -13.47 -14.85
CA ARG A 244 -3.16 -12.26 -15.59
C ARG A 244 -2.05 -11.49 -14.86
N SER A 245 -1.89 -11.69 -13.56
CA SER A 245 -0.90 -10.97 -12.76
C SER A 245 0.54 -11.48 -12.97
N ILE A 246 0.70 -12.80 -13.19
CA ILE A 246 2.01 -13.44 -13.48
C ILE A 246 1.86 -14.49 -14.57
N PHE A 247 2.74 -14.44 -15.57
CA PHE A 247 2.91 -15.50 -16.55
C PHE A 247 3.88 -16.58 -16.09
N SER A 248 3.38 -17.55 -15.35
CA SER A 248 4.13 -18.76 -15.01
C SER A 248 3.19 -19.94 -14.93
N GLU A 249 3.54 -21.04 -15.60
CA GLU A 249 2.80 -22.30 -15.53
C GLU A 249 2.70 -22.79 -14.08
N VAL A 250 3.80 -22.73 -13.31
CA VAL A 250 3.80 -23.13 -11.90
C VAL A 250 2.85 -22.28 -11.07
N TRP A 251 2.87 -20.95 -11.27
CA TRP A 251 1.94 -20.04 -10.58
C TRP A 251 0.48 -20.35 -10.94
N GLN A 252 0.18 -20.40 -12.24
CA GLN A 252 -1.18 -20.63 -12.75
C GLN A 252 -1.71 -21.98 -12.29
N ASN A 253 -0.90 -23.03 -12.34
CA ASN A 253 -1.27 -24.38 -11.89
C ASN A 253 -1.65 -24.38 -10.40
N ASN A 254 -0.86 -23.75 -9.53
CA ASN A 254 -1.14 -23.70 -8.10
C ASN A 254 -2.36 -22.81 -7.76
N VAL A 255 -2.54 -21.69 -8.45
CA VAL A 255 -3.72 -20.82 -8.30
C VAL A 255 -5.00 -21.55 -8.68
N ILE A 256 -5.03 -22.16 -9.88
CA ILE A 256 -6.21 -22.87 -10.39
C ILE A 256 -6.50 -24.10 -9.51
N ALA A 257 -5.47 -24.85 -9.12
CA ALA A 257 -5.62 -25.99 -8.20
C ALA A 257 -6.24 -25.57 -6.85
N THR A 258 -5.76 -24.48 -6.25
CA THR A 258 -6.26 -23.99 -4.95
C THR A 258 -7.72 -23.51 -5.06
N LEU A 259 -8.04 -22.73 -6.11
CA LEU A 259 -9.41 -22.26 -6.35
C LEU A 259 -10.38 -23.41 -6.66
N ALA A 260 -9.95 -24.44 -7.39
CA ALA A 260 -10.75 -25.63 -7.66
C ALA A 260 -11.08 -26.40 -6.37
N LYS A 261 -10.10 -26.55 -5.48
CA LYS A 261 -10.28 -27.18 -4.17
C LYS A 261 -11.24 -26.38 -3.29
N PHE A 262 -11.09 -25.05 -3.26
CA PHE A 262 -11.99 -24.14 -2.53
C PHE A 262 -13.43 -24.24 -3.05
N SER A 263 -13.62 -24.10 -4.37
CA SER A 263 -14.94 -24.23 -5.00
C SER A 263 -15.60 -25.55 -4.64
N THR A 264 -14.86 -26.66 -4.77
CA THR A 264 -15.35 -28.02 -4.46
C THR A 264 -15.80 -28.13 -3.00
N LYS A 265 -14.96 -27.71 -2.05
CA LYS A 265 -15.29 -27.81 -0.62
C LYS A 265 -16.46 -26.91 -0.23
N LEU A 266 -16.52 -25.67 -0.73
CA LEU A 266 -17.64 -24.77 -0.49
C LEU A 266 -18.98 -25.33 -0.98
N LYS A 267 -18.99 -26.03 -2.12
CA LYS A 267 -20.19 -26.68 -2.67
C LYS A 267 -20.61 -27.91 -1.88
N ILE A 268 -19.66 -28.62 -1.25
CA ILE A 268 -19.96 -29.77 -0.39
C ILE A 268 -20.49 -29.34 0.97
N VAL A 269 -19.84 -28.35 1.60
CA VAL A 269 -20.20 -27.84 2.92
C VAL A 269 -21.58 -27.13 2.91
N LEU A 270 -22.04 -26.66 1.75
CA LEU A 270 -23.37 -26.10 1.58
C LEU A 270 -24.52 -27.03 2.02
N LYS A 271 -24.35 -28.36 1.92
CA LYS A 271 -25.45 -29.31 2.17
C LYS A 271 -26.00 -29.26 3.60
N ASP A 272 -25.13 -29.03 4.58
CA ASP A 272 -25.52 -28.95 5.98
C ASP A 272 -24.52 -28.06 6.75
N PRO A 273 -24.60 -26.73 6.57
CA PRO A 273 -23.57 -25.81 7.05
C PRO A 273 -23.46 -25.81 8.57
N MET A 274 -24.56 -26.03 9.29
CA MET A 274 -24.58 -26.09 10.75
C MET A 274 -23.87 -27.34 11.27
N LYS A 275 -24.20 -28.51 10.72
CA LYS A 275 -23.52 -29.75 11.09
C LYS A 275 -22.03 -29.68 10.79
N TYR A 276 -21.65 -29.13 9.64
CA TYR A 276 -20.26 -29.08 9.23
C TYR A 276 -19.45 -28.01 9.98
N ALA A 277 -20.08 -26.90 10.39
CA ALA A 277 -19.49 -25.96 11.34
C ALA A 277 -19.20 -26.63 12.68
N ALA A 278 -20.17 -27.39 13.22
CA ALA A 278 -19.98 -28.14 14.48
C ALA A 278 -18.85 -29.18 14.33
N ASN A 279 -18.87 -29.98 13.26
CA ASN A 279 -17.82 -30.96 12.99
C ASN A 279 -16.41 -30.32 12.92
N SER A 280 -16.28 -29.13 12.30
CA SER A 280 -15.00 -28.42 12.20
C SER A 280 -14.50 -27.96 13.57
N LEU A 281 -15.40 -27.48 14.45
CA LEU A 281 -15.06 -27.13 15.83
C LEU A 281 -14.67 -28.36 16.66
N ASP A 282 -15.47 -29.43 16.58
CA ASP A 282 -15.20 -30.69 17.31
C ASP A 282 -13.85 -31.28 16.89
N THR A 283 -13.54 -31.30 15.59
CA THR A 283 -12.25 -31.78 15.07
C THR A 283 -11.08 -30.94 15.61
N ALA A 284 -11.26 -29.63 15.75
CA ALA A 284 -10.24 -28.75 16.31
C ALA A 284 -10.01 -29.03 17.80
N GLU A 285 -11.08 -29.33 18.54
CA GLU A 285 -11.01 -29.66 19.96
C GLU A 285 -10.31 -31.01 20.19
N GLU A 286 -10.63 -32.04 19.40
CA GLU A 286 -9.93 -33.34 19.43
C GLU A 286 -8.42 -33.20 19.14
N LEU A 287 -8.07 -32.38 18.15
CA LEU A 287 -6.67 -32.08 17.82
C LEU A 287 -5.97 -31.32 18.94
N ARG A 288 -6.67 -30.39 19.59
CA ARG A 288 -6.16 -29.63 20.75
C ARG A 288 -5.89 -30.52 21.94
N GLU A 289 -6.77 -31.47 22.26
CA GLU A 289 -6.55 -32.45 23.32
C GLU A 289 -5.30 -33.31 23.04
N THR A 290 -5.13 -33.70 21.78
CA THR A 290 -3.99 -34.52 21.34
C THR A 290 -2.67 -33.72 21.34
N ALA A 291 -2.72 -32.43 21.02
CA ALA A 291 -1.57 -31.56 20.83
C ALA A 291 -1.20 -30.70 22.07
N SER A 292 -1.51 -31.19 23.27
CA SER A 292 -1.39 -30.53 24.60
C SER A 292 0.01 -29.98 25.00
N GLN A 293 0.96 -29.86 24.08
CA GLN A 293 2.31 -29.32 24.30
C GLN A 293 2.70 -28.16 23.36
N THR A 294 1.83 -27.68 22.47
CA THR A 294 2.20 -26.63 21.50
C THR A 294 1.83 -25.23 22.00
N LYS A 295 2.81 -24.31 22.09
CA LYS A 295 2.64 -22.88 22.44
C LYS A 295 1.50 -22.16 21.68
N TYR A 296 1.16 -22.66 20.49
CA TYR A 296 0.06 -22.19 19.67
C TYR A 296 -1.30 -22.14 20.42
N PHE A 297 -1.66 -23.22 21.12
CA PHE A 297 -2.93 -23.28 21.85
C PHE A 297 -2.93 -22.36 23.07
N GLU A 298 -1.76 -22.13 23.67
CA GLU A 298 -1.59 -21.18 24.76
C GLU A 298 -1.91 -19.73 24.31
N TRP A 299 -1.51 -19.35 23.09
CA TRP A 299 -1.83 -18.02 22.54
C TRP A 299 -3.29 -17.83 22.16
N LEU A 300 -3.96 -18.89 21.70
CA LEU A 300 -5.41 -18.85 21.46
C LEU A 300 -6.19 -18.57 22.75
N ASP A 301 -5.71 -19.08 23.90
CA ASP A 301 -6.37 -18.90 25.19
C ASP A 301 -5.97 -17.62 25.92
N GLN A 302 -4.68 -17.24 25.91
CA GLN A 302 -4.14 -16.13 26.71
C GLN A 302 -4.11 -14.79 25.97
N GLY A 303 -4.42 -14.78 24.67
CA GLY A 303 -4.28 -13.61 23.81
C GLY A 303 -2.89 -13.47 23.20
N LEU A 304 -2.82 -12.71 22.10
CA LEU A 304 -1.65 -12.62 21.23
C LEU A 304 -0.49 -11.84 21.90
N PRO A 305 0.74 -12.40 22.00
CA PRO A 305 1.92 -11.64 22.38
C PRO A 305 2.32 -10.59 21.31
N PRO A 306 3.11 -9.56 21.66
CA PRO A 306 3.65 -8.60 20.68
C PRO A 306 4.51 -9.30 19.63
N TRP A 307 4.48 -8.80 18.39
CA TRP A 307 5.15 -9.36 17.21
C TRP A 307 6.59 -9.81 17.49
N PRO A 308 6.88 -11.12 17.48
CA PRO A 308 8.22 -11.63 17.72
C PRO A 308 9.12 -11.36 16.50
N GLN A 309 10.38 -11.01 16.77
CA GLN A 309 11.40 -10.89 15.73
C GLN A 309 11.67 -12.28 15.12
N PRO A 310 11.63 -12.44 13.78
CA PRO A 310 11.85 -13.72 13.14
C PRO A 310 13.25 -14.23 13.47
N LYS A 311 13.36 -15.44 14.02
CA LYS A 311 14.64 -16.14 14.16
C LYS A 311 14.83 -17.00 12.92
N GLU A 312 15.85 -16.68 12.13
CA GLU A 312 16.26 -17.46 10.96
C GLU A 312 16.72 -18.86 11.40
N LYS A 313 15.81 -19.82 11.36
CA LYS A 313 16.17 -21.23 11.17
C LYS A 313 15.71 -21.63 9.79
N ASP A 314 16.58 -22.32 9.05
CA ASP A 314 16.20 -22.89 7.76
C ASP A 314 14.98 -23.81 7.95
N PRO A 315 13.86 -23.55 7.26
CA PRO A 315 12.66 -24.35 7.41
C PRO A 315 12.92 -25.78 6.94
N ASN A 316 12.49 -26.78 7.74
CA ASN A 316 12.37 -28.16 7.28
C ASN A 316 11.49 -28.17 6.01
N PRO A 317 11.82 -28.95 4.95
CA PRO A 317 10.97 -29.12 3.77
C PRO A 317 9.47 -29.31 4.06
N SER A 318 9.09 -30.04 5.13
CA SER A 318 7.68 -30.19 5.50
C SER A 318 7.08 -28.86 5.97
N GLY A 319 7.80 -28.10 6.80
CA GLY A 319 7.37 -26.77 7.23
C GLY A 319 7.25 -25.80 6.05
N LEU A 320 8.12 -25.94 5.04
CA LEU A 320 8.05 -25.16 3.82
C LEU A 320 6.79 -25.50 2.99
N TYR A 321 6.44 -26.79 2.86
CA TYR A 321 5.20 -27.22 2.22
C TYR A 321 3.97 -26.59 2.90
N HIS A 322 3.87 -26.66 4.23
CA HIS A 322 2.76 -26.05 4.97
C HIS A 322 2.70 -24.54 4.82
N TYR A 323 3.85 -23.89 4.91
CA TYR A 323 3.94 -22.45 4.73
C TYR A 323 3.49 -22.03 3.33
N MET A 324 3.86 -22.78 2.29
CA MET A 324 3.43 -22.55 0.91
C MET A 324 1.93 -22.77 0.71
N GLU A 325 1.40 -23.95 1.06
CA GLU A 325 -0.01 -24.28 0.92
C GLU A 325 -0.90 -23.31 1.71
N ARG A 326 -0.45 -22.90 2.89
CA ARG A 326 -1.15 -21.89 3.69
C ARG A 326 -1.12 -20.52 3.04
N SER A 327 0.04 -20.05 2.60
CA SER A 327 0.20 -18.70 2.02
C SER A 327 -0.76 -18.45 0.85
N PHE A 328 -0.91 -19.44 -0.04
CA PHE A 328 -1.88 -19.37 -1.14
C PHE A 328 -3.32 -19.25 -0.64
N ARG A 329 -3.67 -20.04 0.37
CA ARG A 329 -5.03 -20.11 0.92
C ARG A 329 -5.39 -18.88 1.72
N ASP A 330 -4.48 -18.36 2.53
CA ASP A 330 -4.69 -17.15 3.34
C ASP A 330 -5.08 -15.98 2.43
N VAL A 331 -4.32 -15.76 1.35
CA VAL A 331 -4.60 -14.67 0.41
C VAL A 331 -5.87 -14.93 -0.41
N ILE A 332 -6.06 -16.13 -0.95
CA ILE A 332 -7.27 -16.44 -1.74
C ILE A 332 -8.53 -16.35 -0.86
N HIS A 333 -8.47 -16.84 0.37
CA HIS A 333 -9.54 -16.74 1.34
C HIS A 333 -9.88 -15.28 1.64
N TYR A 334 -8.86 -14.45 1.92
CA TYR A 334 -9.05 -13.02 2.12
C TYR A 334 -9.72 -12.37 0.91
N LEU A 335 -9.23 -12.62 -0.31
CA LEU A 335 -9.79 -12.02 -1.53
C LEU A 335 -11.24 -12.43 -1.76
N LEU A 336 -11.59 -13.69 -1.48
CA LEU A 336 -12.98 -14.16 -1.55
C LEU A 336 -13.86 -13.42 -0.54
N ILE A 337 -13.42 -13.31 0.71
CA ILE A 337 -14.16 -12.55 1.74
C ILE A 337 -14.29 -11.08 1.35
N HIS A 338 -13.23 -10.47 0.84
CA HIS A 338 -13.23 -9.09 0.40
C HIS A 338 -14.27 -8.87 -0.71
N ILE A 339 -14.32 -9.75 -1.71
CA ILE A 339 -15.36 -9.71 -2.76
C ILE A 339 -16.75 -9.84 -2.13
N LEU A 340 -16.97 -10.83 -1.24
CA LEU A 340 -18.28 -11.04 -0.62
C LEU A 340 -18.72 -9.82 0.21
N HIS A 341 -17.82 -9.22 0.97
CA HIS A 341 -18.10 -8.07 1.81
C HIS A 341 -18.42 -6.82 0.98
N VAL A 342 -17.53 -6.46 0.05
CA VAL A 342 -17.68 -5.24 -0.78
C VAL A 342 -18.88 -5.38 -1.74
N ALA A 343 -19.02 -6.53 -2.39
CA ALA A 343 -20.02 -6.72 -3.43
C ALA A 343 -21.41 -7.10 -2.88
N PHE A 344 -21.48 -7.93 -1.83
CA PHE A 344 -22.71 -8.68 -1.53
C PHE A 344 -23.25 -8.48 -0.13
N GLN A 345 -22.45 -8.07 0.86
CA GLN A 345 -22.97 -7.89 2.21
C GLN A 345 -23.58 -6.49 2.42
N PRO A 346 -24.76 -6.40 3.05
CA PRO A 346 -25.33 -5.15 3.51
C PRO A 346 -24.73 -4.89 4.88
N HIS A 347 -24.06 -3.77 5.06
CA HIS A 347 -23.54 -3.41 6.37
C HIS A 347 -24.69 -3.41 7.41
N GLN A 348 -24.61 -4.32 8.38
CA GLN A 348 -25.58 -4.47 9.47
C GLN A 348 -25.54 -3.31 10.48
N SER A 349 -24.77 -2.25 10.23
CA SER A 349 -24.87 -1.00 10.97
C SER A 349 -26.19 -0.29 10.61
N TYR A 350 -27.28 -0.88 11.08
CA TYR A 350 -28.71 -0.63 10.82
C TYR A 350 -29.17 0.78 11.21
N LYS A 351 -28.26 1.67 11.65
CA LYS A 351 -28.55 3.04 12.05
C LYS A 351 -27.92 4.10 11.14
N ALA A 352 -26.97 3.75 10.27
CA ALA A 352 -26.44 4.69 9.30
C ALA A 352 -27.30 4.68 8.03
N ILE A 353 -28.43 5.40 8.08
CA ILE A 353 -29.09 6.19 7.02
C ILE A 353 -28.92 5.66 5.60
N GLU A 354 -30.00 5.46 4.84
CA GLU A 354 -30.16 5.34 3.36
C GLU A 354 -29.01 5.93 2.47
N ARG A 355 -27.77 5.50 2.66
CA ARG A 355 -26.58 6.11 2.09
C ARG A 355 -26.35 5.45 0.74
N ARG A 356 -26.21 6.29 -0.28
CA ARG A 356 -25.65 5.87 -1.56
C ARG A 356 -24.29 5.22 -1.28
N LYS A 357 -24.14 3.94 -1.62
CA LYS A 357 -22.81 3.32 -1.70
C LYS A 357 -22.07 4.05 -2.82
N GLU A 358 -21.03 4.81 -2.48
CA GLU A 358 -20.15 5.49 -3.43
C GLU A 358 -18.73 4.93 -3.24
N LEU A 359 -18.33 4.03 -4.13
CA LEU A 359 -16.97 3.51 -4.18
C LEU A 359 -16.21 4.30 -5.24
N CYS A 360 -15.03 4.80 -4.92
CA CYS A 360 -14.16 5.50 -5.84
C CYS A 360 -12.77 4.89 -5.84
N SER A 361 -12.19 4.77 -7.02
CA SER A 361 -10.79 4.43 -7.19
C SER A 361 -10.18 5.35 -8.24
N MET A 362 -9.09 6.00 -7.86
CA MET A 362 -8.42 7.00 -8.68
C MET A 362 -6.94 6.69 -8.81
N VAL A 363 -6.44 6.70 -10.04
CA VAL A 363 -5.02 6.66 -10.34
C VAL A 363 -4.62 8.00 -10.91
N TYR A 364 -3.61 8.60 -10.31
CA TYR A 364 -3.05 9.87 -10.77
C TYR A 364 -1.54 9.89 -10.50
N LYS A 365 -0.85 10.86 -11.10
CA LYS A 365 0.59 11.06 -10.86
C LYS A 365 0.77 11.91 -9.60
N ASN A 366 1.45 11.35 -8.61
CA ASN A 366 1.82 12.04 -7.38
C ASN A 366 3.32 12.31 -7.32
N GLY A 367 3.70 13.36 -6.61
CA GLY A 367 5.08 13.73 -6.37
C GLY A 367 5.86 14.18 -7.61
N GLN A 368 7.13 14.51 -7.37
CA GLN A 368 8.02 15.03 -8.42
C GLN A 368 8.50 13.94 -9.39
N GLU A 369 8.68 12.70 -8.92
CA GLU A 369 9.00 11.55 -9.77
C GLU A 369 7.83 11.14 -10.67
N SER A 370 6.67 11.81 -10.55
CA SER A 370 5.44 11.53 -11.30
C SER A 370 4.99 10.07 -11.15
N LEU A 371 5.16 9.53 -9.94
CA LEU A 371 4.79 8.18 -9.60
C LEU A 371 3.27 8.03 -9.68
N HIS A 372 2.79 7.03 -10.39
CA HIS A 372 1.38 6.70 -10.35
C HIS A 372 1.03 6.29 -8.92
N THR A 373 -0.06 6.84 -8.40
CA THR A 373 -0.57 6.57 -7.07
C THR A 373 -2.04 6.22 -7.20
N ILE A 374 -2.41 5.08 -6.63
CA ILE A 374 -3.80 4.65 -6.49
C ILE A 374 -4.30 5.19 -5.16
N ILE A 375 -5.45 5.84 -5.18
CA ILE A 375 -6.27 6.12 -4.00
C ILE A 375 -7.58 5.42 -4.22
N SER A 376 -8.03 4.63 -3.25
CA SER A 376 -9.39 4.11 -3.26
C SER A 376 -10.05 4.31 -1.91
N ASN A 377 -11.36 4.50 -1.95
CA ASN A 377 -12.21 4.40 -0.78
C ASN A 377 -13.12 3.17 -0.90
N ASP A 378 -13.30 2.49 0.23
CA ASP A 378 -14.29 1.43 0.34
C ASP A 378 -15.66 1.98 0.81
N ASP A 379 -16.64 1.08 0.97
CA ASP A 379 -17.98 1.42 1.43
C ASP A 379 -18.06 1.67 2.94
N GLU A 380 -17.03 1.25 3.68
CA GLU A 380 -16.81 1.55 5.09
C GLU A 380 -16.14 2.91 5.29
N GLY A 381 -15.92 3.68 4.21
CA GLY A 381 -15.21 4.95 4.27
C GLY A 381 -13.73 4.79 4.66
N ALA A 382 -13.20 3.58 4.58
CA ALA A 382 -11.78 3.35 4.69
C ALA A 382 -11.07 3.79 3.42
N PHE A 383 -9.86 4.29 3.59
CA PHE A 383 -9.03 4.75 2.49
C PHE A 383 -7.74 3.97 2.44
N ALA A 384 -7.37 3.58 1.23
CA ALA A 384 -6.15 2.86 0.94
C ALA A 384 -5.38 3.57 -0.18
N VAL A 385 -4.07 3.71 0.01
CA VAL A 385 -3.21 4.44 -0.93
C VAL A 385 -1.92 3.68 -1.17
N THR A 386 -1.49 3.64 -2.44
CA THR A 386 -0.24 3.01 -2.83
C THR A 386 0.32 3.62 -4.11
N SER A 387 1.64 3.81 -4.18
CA SER A 387 2.37 4.09 -5.43
C SER A 387 3.26 2.92 -5.87
N ASP A 388 3.00 1.72 -5.34
CA ASP A 388 3.80 0.55 -5.66
C ASP A 388 3.52 0.07 -7.10
N THR A 389 4.57 -0.07 -7.89
CA THR A 389 4.47 -0.39 -9.32
C THR A 389 3.92 -1.79 -9.57
N GLU A 390 4.22 -2.77 -8.71
CA GLU A 390 3.67 -4.12 -8.85
C GLU A 390 2.17 -4.12 -8.53
N GLN A 391 1.75 -3.39 -7.49
CA GLN A 391 0.33 -3.24 -7.14
C GLN A 391 -0.45 -2.47 -8.22
N LEU A 392 0.15 -1.46 -8.85
CA LEU A 392 -0.43 -0.75 -9.99
C LEU A 392 -0.67 -1.67 -11.19
N ARG A 393 0.23 -2.62 -11.45
CA ARG A 393 0.08 -3.61 -12.53
C ARG A 393 -1.11 -4.53 -12.25
N ILE A 394 -1.21 -5.03 -11.03
CA ILE A 394 -2.33 -5.88 -10.60
C ILE A 394 -3.65 -5.10 -10.68
N TYR A 395 -3.66 -3.86 -10.18
CA TYR A 395 -4.81 -2.96 -10.25
C TYR A 395 -5.26 -2.74 -11.69
N ARG A 396 -4.31 -2.47 -12.59
CA ARG A 396 -4.58 -2.28 -14.02
C ARG A 396 -5.24 -3.51 -14.64
N SER A 397 -4.71 -4.70 -14.36
CA SER A 397 -5.31 -5.96 -14.84
C SER A 397 -6.76 -6.14 -14.33
N ALA A 398 -7.02 -5.85 -13.06
CA ALA A 398 -8.38 -5.91 -12.50
C ALA A 398 -9.32 -4.89 -13.15
N LEU A 399 -8.82 -3.67 -13.39
CA LEU A 399 -9.57 -2.60 -14.02
C LEU A 399 -9.92 -2.91 -15.48
N ASP A 400 -9.02 -3.52 -16.24
CA ASP A 400 -9.27 -3.91 -17.63
C ASP A 400 -10.39 -4.96 -17.72
N ILE A 401 -10.41 -5.92 -16.79
CA ILE A 401 -11.51 -6.91 -16.69
C ILE A 401 -12.83 -6.19 -16.38
N LEU A 402 -12.82 -5.25 -15.44
CA LEU A 402 -14.01 -4.48 -15.09
C LEU A 402 -14.53 -3.67 -16.29
N LEU A 403 -13.66 -2.92 -16.97
CA LEU A 403 -14.05 -2.08 -18.10
C LEU A 403 -14.54 -2.91 -19.28
N SER A 404 -13.88 -4.04 -19.57
CA SER A 404 -14.35 -4.99 -20.60
C SER A 404 -15.76 -5.51 -20.28
N ARG A 405 -16.05 -5.87 -19.02
CA ARG A 405 -17.40 -6.29 -18.60
C ARG A 405 -18.43 -5.16 -18.74
N CYS A 406 -18.07 -3.93 -18.37
CA CYS A 406 -18.92 -2.76 -18.55
C CYS A 406 -19.28 -2.55 -20.02
N GLU A 407 -18.33 -2.73 -20.93
CA GLU A 407 -18.55 -2.59 -22.37
C GLU A 407 -19.44 -3.70 -22.93
N LEU A 408 -19.24 -4.95 -22.52
CA LEU A 408 -20.10 -6.07 -22.92
C LEU A 408 -21.55 -5.85 -22.48
N ILE A 409 -21.77 -5.40 -21.24
CA ILE A 409 -23.11 -5.06 -20.74
C ILE A 409 -23.69 -3.89 -21.55
N GLN A 410 -22.89 -2.86 -21.85
CA GLN A 410 -23.33 -1.74 -22.67
C GLN A 410 -23.73 -2.17 -24.08
N GLN A 411 -22.98 -3.08 -24.71
CA GLN A 411 -23.28 -3.64 -26.03
C GLN A 411 -24.56 -4.48 -25.99
N ARG A 412 -24.71 -5.36 -24.98
CA ARG A 412 -25.92 -6.15 -24.76
C ARG A 412 -27.15 -5.26 -24.61
N ASN A 413 -27.06 -4.19 -23.82
CA ASN A 413 -28.13 -3.22 -23.63
C ASN A 413 -28.47 -2.41 -24.89
N ARG A 414 -27.53 -2.23 -25.82
CA ARG A 414 -27.81 -1.62 -27.14
C ARG A 414 -28.54 -2.57 -28.09
N ASN A 415 -28.20 -3.86 -28.03
CA ASN A 415 -28.78 -4.89 -28.88
C ASN A 415 -30.19 -5.30 -28.40
N GLU A 416 -30.38 -5.39 -27.09
CA GLU A 416 -31.67 -5.54 -26.44
C GLU A 416 -32.40 -4.18 -26.51
N GLN A 417 -32.99 -3.84 -27.67
CA GLN A 417 -33.86 -2.68 -27.87
C GLN A 417 -35.06 -2.74 -26.90
N SER A 418 -34.82 -2.40 -25.64
CA SER A 418 -35.86 -2.40 -24.62
C SER A 418 -36.78 -1.22 -24.90
N PRO A 419 -38.11 -1.42 -24.94
CA PRO A 419 -39.05 -0.31 -25.07
C PRO A 419 -38.76 0.71 -23.97
N PRO A 420 -38.87 2.03 -24.26
CA PRO A 420 -38.62 3.06 -23.26
C PRO A 420 -39.42 2.74 -22.00
N PRO A 421 -38.79 2.78 -20.81
CA PRO A 421 -39.47 2.41 -19.57
C PRO A 421 -40.76 3.20 -19.47
N THR A 422 -41.88 2.50 -19.31
CA THR A 422 -43.19 3.12 -19.14
C THR A 422 -43.07 4.09 -17.97
N SER A 423 -43.25 5.38 -18.27
CA SER A 423 -42.99 6.49 -17.35
C SER A 423 -43.83 6.35 -16.08
N GLY A 424 -43.25 5.81 -15.01
CA GLY A 424 -43.93 5.63 -13.72
C GLY A 424 -43.23 4.74 -12.71
N GLN A 425 -42.42 3.76 -13.12
CA GLN A 425 -41.65 2.92 -12.20
C GLN A 425 -40.21 3.42 -12.06
N THR A 426 -39.91 4.10 -10.97
CA THR A 426 -38.55 4.44 -10.55
C THR A 426 -37.88 3.20 -9.95
N SER A 427 -37.35 2.31 -10.78
CA SER A 427 -36.51 1.21 -10.30
C SER A 427 -35.15 1.73 -9.81
N GLU A 428 -34.68 1.17 -8.70
CA GLU A 428 -33.30 1.33 -8.24
C GLU A 428 -32.36 0.92 -9.38
N HIS A 429 -31.25 1.63 -9.53
CA HIS A 429 -30.23 1.26 -10.51
C HIS A 429 -28.84 1.53 -9.97
N LEU A 430 -27.91 0.70 -10.41
CA LEU A 430 -26.49 0.89 -10.20
C LEU A 430 -25.96 1.79 -11.33
N ARG A 431 -25.25 2.85 -10.96
CA ARG A 431 -24.60 3.77 -11.90
C ARG A 431 -23.11 3.70 -11.70
N ILE A 432 -22.41 3.36 -12.77
CA ILE A 432 -20.95 3.35 -12.81
C ILE A 432 -20.51 4.44 -13.77
N GLU A 433 -19.56 5.26 -13.35
CA GLU A 433 -18.91 6.25 -14.19
C GLU A 433 -17.41 5.98 -14.17
N TRP A 434 -16.80 5.95 -15.34
CA TRP A 434 -15.37 5.85 -15.46
C TRP A 434 -14.85 6.95 -16.38
N LYS A 435 -13.70 7.47 -16.01
CA LYS A 435 -12.92 8.39 -16.80
C LYS A 435 -11.50 7.87 -16.84
N TRP A 436 -10.94 7.86 -18.02
CA TRP A 436 -9.68 7.25 -18.33
C TRP A 436 -8.92 8.15 -19.31
N LEU A 437 -7.77 8.65 -18.89
CA LEU A 437 -6.93 9.51 -19.72
C LEU A 437 -5.55 8.86 -19.85
N LEU A 438 -5.16 8.51 -21.08
CA LEU A 438 -3.75 8.28 -21.41
C LEU A 438 -3.09 9.61 -21.74
N LYS A 439 -1.86 9.79 -21.26
CA LYS A 439 -1.12 11.05 -21.42
C LYS A 439 -0.55 11.26 -22.84
N ASP A 440 -0.34 10.19 -23.62
CA ASP A 440 0.17 10.29 -24.98
C ASP A 440 -0.70 9.53 -25.99
N GLN A 441 -1.36 10.27 -26.89
CA GLN A 441 -2.06 9.74 -28.06
C GLN A 441 -1.12 9.42 -29.23
N ASP A 442 0.17 9.15 -28.97
CA ASP A 442 1.06 8.50 -29.93
C ASP A 442 0.70 7.01 -30.08
N THR A 443 -0.59 6.80 -30.37
CA THR A 443 -1.35 5.58 -30.71
C THR A 443 -0.72 4.71 -31.79
N SER A 444 0.40 5.13 -32.39
CA SER A 444 1.13 4.37 -33.40
C SER A 444 2.30 3.54 -32.86
N ARG A 445 2.70 3.73 -31.59
CA ARG A 445 3.93 3.12 -31.05
C ARG A 445 3.78 2.22 -29.85
N THR A 446 2.77 2.40 -29.00
CA THR A 446 2.47 1.39 -28.00
C THR A 446 1.73 0.27 -28.72
N GLY A 447 2.31 -0.92 -28.78
CA GLY A 447 1.70 -2.11 -29.37
C GLY A 447 0.51 -2.61 -28.56
N ARG A 448 -0.37 -1.71 -28.11
CA ARG A 448 -1.58 -2.06 -27.39
C ARG A 448 -2.44 -2.86 -28.33
N SER A 449 -2.86 -4.06 -27.91
CA SER A 449 -3.84 -4.82 -28.68
C SER A 449 -5.05 -3.91 -28.93
N ALA A 450 -5.51 -3.86 -30.19
CA ALA A 450 -6.67 -3.06 -30.59
C ALA A 450 -7.92 -3.34 -29.74
N ASP A 451 -7.92 -4.47 -29.03
CA ASP A 451 -8.97 -5.00 -28.16
C ASP A 451 -9.08 -4.31 -26.79
N LEU A 452 -8.06 -3.55 -26.34
CA LEU A 452 -8.08 -2.83 -25.05
C LEU A 452 -8.43 -1.34 -25.18
N ASN A 453 -9.01 -0.93 -26.31
CA ASN A 453 -9.44 0.44 -26.58
C ASN A 453 -10.75 0.76 -25.86
N HIS A 454 -10.70 0.79 -24.54
CA HIS A 454 -11.85 1.22 -23.76
C HIS A 454 -12.17 2.70 -24.04
N SER A 455 -13.47 3.05 -23.97
CA SER A 455 -13.85 4.46 -24.07
C SER A 455 -13.17 5.29 -22.98
N ALA A 456 -12.51 6.39 -23.38
CA ALA A 456 -11.81 7.30 -22.46
C ALA A 456 -12.73 7.89 -21.40
N GLU A 457 -14.03 7.96 -21.66
CA GLU A 457 -15.03 8.29 -20.66
C GLU A 457 -16.28 7.48 -20.94
N GLY A 458 -16.92 6.99 -19.89
CA GLY A 458 -18.14 6.21 -20.03
C GLY A 458 -18.97 6.20 -18.77
N HIS A 459 -20.25 5.91 -18.96
CA HIS A 459 -21.16 5.64 -17.87
C HIS A 459 -22.03 4.46 -18.24
N LEU A 460 -22.32 3.62 -17.25
CA LEU A 460 -23.18 2.47 -17.39
C LEU A 460 -24.26 2.53 -16.31
N ARG A 461 -25.51 2.38 -16.76
CA ARG A 461 -26.66 2.21 -15.90
C ARG A 461 -27.10 0.76 -15.95
N VAL A 462 -27.05 0.09 -14.81
CA VAL A 462 -27.39 -1.32 -14.67
C VAL A 462 -28.68 -1.45 -13.88
N SER A 463 -29.65 -2.15 -14.47
CA SER A 463 -30.97 -2.41 -13.89
C SER A 463 -31.20 -3.88 -13.56
N LYS A 464 -30.45 -4.81 -14.17
CA LYS A 464 -30.49 -6.24 -13.84
C LYS A 464 -29.50 -6.54 -12.72
N MET A 465 -29.90 -7.35 -11.75
CA MET A 465 -29.03 -7.66 -10.62
C MET A 465 -27.83 -8.52 -11.03
N ASP A 466 -27.99 -9.38 -12.04
CA ASP A 466 -26.92 -10.23 -12.55
C ASP A 466 -25.73 -9.43 -13.14
N GLU A 467 -26.06 -8.39 -13.90
CA GLU A 467 -25.12 -7.42 -14.42
C GLU A 467 -24.46 -6.64 -13.27
N ALA A 468 -25.20 -6.32 -12.21
CA ALA A 468 -24.66 -5.62 -11.04
C ALA A 468 -23.66 -6.51 -10.27
N VAL A 469 -23.96 -7.80 -10.07
CA VAL A 469 -23.07 -8.78 -9.46
C VAL A 469 -21.74 -8.88 -10.22
N SER A 470 -21.83 -8.97 -11.55
CA SER A 470 -20.66 -9.05 -12.44
C SER A 470 -19.68 -7.88 -12.25
N ILE A 471 -20.23 -6.67 -12.07
CA ILE A 471 -19.45 -5.45 -11.93
C ILE A 471 -18.96 -5.28 -10.49
N LEU A 472 -19.82 -5.48 -9.49
CA LEU A 472 -19.46 -5.31 -8.08
C LEU A 472 -18.33 -6.27 -7.68
N ALA A 473 -18.36 -7.52 -8.15
CA ALA A 473 -17.29 -8.48 -7.88
C ALA A 473 -15.95 -8.05 -8.51
N SER A 474 -15.95 -7.59 -9.76
CA SER A 474 -14.73 -7.06 -10.41
C SER A 474 -14.24 -5.76 -9.78
N PHE A 475 -15.16 -4.90 -9.37
CA PHE A 475 -14.85 -3.65 -8.69
C PHE A 475 -14.16 -3.90 -7.36
N ALA A 476 -14.59 -4.90 -6.58
CA ALA A 476 -13.95 -5.25 -5.31
C ALA A 476 -12.45 -5.57 -5.46
N LEU A 477 -12.02 -6.06 -6.63
CA LEU A 477 -10.62 -6.30 -6.94
C LEU A 477 -9.87 -5.06 -7.45
N CYS A 478 -10.58 -3.98 -7.77
CA CYS A 478 -10.03 -2.67 -8.12
C CYS A 478 -9.77 -1.82 -6.84
N ASN A 479 -9.19 -2.43 -5.81
CA ASN A 479 -8.88 -1.81 -4.53
C ASN A 479 -7.39 -2.04 -4.19
N PRO A 480 -6.63 -1.01 -3.72
CA PRO A 480 -5.26 -1.17 -3.23
C PRO A 480 -5.06 -2.27 -2.19
N HIS A 481 -6.08 -2.58 -1.39
CA HIS A 481 -6.02 -3.70 -0.45
C HIS A 481 -5.97 -5.04 -1.19
N ALA A 482 -6.87 -5.28 -2.13
CA ALA A 482 -6.87 -6.51 -2.92
C ALA A 482 -5.54 -6.67 -3.67
N THR A 483 -5.00 -5.59 -4.24
CA THR A 483 -3.73 -5.63 -4.98
C THR A 483 -2.52 -5.84 -4.06
N THR A 484 -2.57 -5.36 -2.82
CA THR A 484 -1.56 -5.62 -1.79
C THR A 484 -1.53 -7.09 -1.43
N GLU A 485 -2.69 -7.71 -1.20
CA GLU A 485 -2.76 -9.14 -0.87
C GLU A 485 -2.28 -10.02 -2.04
N ILE A 486 -2.69 -9.69 -3.27
CA ILE A 486 -2.17 -10.37 -4.45
C ILE A 486 -0.65 -10.20 -4.53
N LYS A 487 -0.10 -9.01 -4.31
CA LYS A 487 1.35 -8.79 -4.29
C LYS A 487 2.04 -9.62 -3.19
N THR A 488 1.46 -9.71 -2.00
CA THR A 488 1.98 -10.56 -0.91
C THR A 488 2.06 -12.00 -1.37
N LEU A 489 1.00 -12.51 -2.00
CA LEU A 489 1.00 -13.87 -2.55
C LEU A 489 2.06 -14.07 -3.64
N ILE A 490 2.21 -13.10 -4.55
CA ILE A 490 3.24 -13.10 -5.59
C ILE A 490 4.64 -13.14 -4.98
N THR A 491 4.87 -12.31 -3.95
CA THR A 491 6.16 -12.23 -3.25
C THR A 491 6.47 -13.56 -2.57
N MET A 492 5.49 -14.16 -1.90
CA MET A 492 5.61 -15.48 -1.31
C MET A 492 5.94 -16.53 -2.37
N ALA A 493 5.18 -16.58 -3.47
CA ALA A 493 5.46 -17.52 -4.57
C ALA A 493 6.87 -17.34 -5.14
N LYS A 494 7.34 -16.10 -5.34
CA LYS A 494 8.72 -15.81 -5.78
C LYS A 494 9.77 -16.40 -4.84
N ILE A 495 9.52 -16.46 -3.53
CA ILE A 495 10.45 -17.06 -2.55
C ILE A 495 10.54 -18.58 -2.73
N PHE A 496 9.43 -19.26 -3.02
CA PHE A 496 9.40 -20.72 -3.13
C PHE A 496 9.86 -21.25 -4.49
N TYR A 497 9.52 -20.54 -5.55
CA TYR A 497 9.77 -20.98 -6.91
C TYR A 497 10.89 -20.16 -7.51
N SER A 498 12.08 -20.74 -7.56
CA SER A 498 13.25 -20.09 -8.15
C SER A 498 13.03 -19.69 -9.61
N SER A 499 12.16 -20.43 -10.33
CA SER A 499 11.70 -20.11 -11.69
C SER A 499 10.92 -18.80 -11.79
N LEU A 500 10.36 -18.28 -10.69
CA LEU A 500 9.61 -17.02 -10.65
C LEU A 500 10.48 -15.79 -10.41
N HIS A 501 11.73 -15.92 -9.95
CA HIS A 501 12.59 -14.77 -9.62
C HIS A 501 12.90 -13.86 -10.82
N HIS A 502 12.89 -14.41 -12.03
CA HIS A 502 13.26 -13.70 -13.25
C HIS A 502 12.06 -13.38 -14.13
N LEU A 503 10.85 -13.77 -13.73
CA LEU A 503 9.68 -13.53 -14.56
C LEU A 503 9.23 -12.08 -14.39
N PRO A 504 9.23 -11.29 -15.48
CA PRO A 504 8.67 -9.95 -15.42
C PRO A 504 7.19 -10.09 -15.08
N LEU A 505 6.73 -9.33 -14.08
CA LEU A 505 5.32 -8.99 -13.97
C LEU A 505 4.89 -8.38 -15.31
N HIS A 506 3.64 -8.56 -15.70
CA HIS A 506 3.14 -8.01 -16.96
C HIS A 506 3.60 -6.56 -17.17
N ASP A 507 4.17 -6.24 -18.34
CA ASP A 507 4.76 -4.92 -18.64
C ASP A 507 3.71 -3.79 -18.78
N TYR A 508 2.47 -3.99 -18.30
CA TYR A 508 1.34 -3.08 -18.50
C TYR A 508 1.52 -1.68 -17.91
N CYS A 509 2.44 -1.46 -16.95
CA CYS A 509 2.54 -0.19 -16.22
C CYS A 509 3.58 0.81 -16.73
N ASP A 510 4.17 0.59 -17.91
CA ASP A 510 4.99 1.64 -18.52
C ASP A 510 4.11 2.74 -19.17
N GLU A 511 2.79 2.51 -19.32
CA GLU A 511 1.85 3.50 -19.82
C GLU A 511 1.48 4.53 -18.75
N ASP A 512 1.72 5.81 -19.04
CA ASP A 512 1.23 6.93 -18.24
C ASP A 512 -0.29 7.05 -18.33
N PHE A 513 -0.99 6.57 -17.29
CA PHE A 513 -2.45 6.63 -17.23
C PHE A 513 -2.97 7.32 -15.98
N THR A 514 -4.13 7.95 -16.14
CA THR A 514 -4.96 8.39 -15.03
C THR A 514 -6.34 7.79 -15.18
N SER A 515 -6.89 7.30 -14.08
CA SER A 515 -8.22 6.70 -14.06
C SER A 515 -9.01 7.28 -12.90
N GLU A 516 -10.29 7.51 -13.10
CA GLU A 516 -11.25 7.80 -12.07
C GLU A 516 -12.42 6.85 -12.30
N LEU A 517 -12.67 5.99 -11.33
CA LEU A 517 -13.75 5.02 -11.38
C LEU A 517 -14.65 5.30 -10.19
N SER A 518 -15.92 5.57 -10.44
CA SER A 518 -16.92 5.77 -9.40
C SER A 518 -18.11 4.84 -9.60
N LEU A 519 -18.52 4.20 -8.53
CA LEU A 519 -19.69 3.32 -8.50
C LEU A 519 -20.67 3.89 -7.48
N SER A 520 -21.88 4.19 -7.92
CA SER A 520 -22.94 4.77 -7.10
C SER A 520 -24.23 3.98 -7.22
N VAL A 521 -24.85 3.64 -6.08
CA VAL A 521 -26.20 3.09 -6.05
C VAL A 521 -27.18 4.26 -5.97
N SER A 522 -27.87 4.55 -7.07
CA SER A 522 -28.92 5.56 -7.05
C SER A 522 -30.24 4.93 -6.61
N ALA A 523 -30.66 5.26 -5.39
CA ALA A 523 -32.04 5.09 -4.98
C ALA A 523 -32.92 6.06 -5.78
N ALA A 524 -34.16 5.65 -6.08
CA ALA A 524 -35.15 6.54 -6.65
C ALA A 524 -35.20 7.83 -5.81
N PRO A 525 -35.20 9.04 -6.42
CA PRO A 525 -35.40 10.25 -5.66
C PRO A 525 -36.77 10.11 -4.99
N SER A 526 -36.77 9.91 -3.67
CA SER A 526 -37.97 10.16 -2.89
C SER A 526 -38.40 11.57 -3.26
N SER A 527 -39.64 11.71 -3.70
CA SER A 527 -40.23 12.94 -4.24
C SER A 527 -40.44 13.99 -3.14
N GLY A 528 -39.37 14.33 -2.42
CA GLY A 528 -39.25 15.56 -1.68
C GLY A 528 -39.00 16.70 -2.67
N PRO A 529 -39.80 17.79 -2.64
CA PRO A 529 -39.61 18.93 -3.52
C PRO A 529 -38.31 19.64 -3.12
N GLY A 530 -37.23 19.46 -3.89
CA GLY A 530 -36.01 20.26 -3.69
C GLY A 530 -34.72 19.77 -4.33
N LEU A 531 -34.54 18.49 -4.68
CA LEU A 531 -33.19 18.03 -5.05
C LEU A 531 -32.77 18.36 -6.50
N ILE A 532 -31.71 19.17 -6.56
CA ILE A 532 -30.99 19.69 -7.73
C ILE A 532 -30.47 18.55 -8.61
N LYS A 533 -30.60 18.74 -9.93
CA LYS A 533 -30.13 17.80 -10.97
C LYS A 533 -28.59 17.65 -10.92
N PRO A 534 -28.03 16.42 -10.93
CA PRO A 534 -26.61 16.21 -11.03
C PRO A 534 -26.18 16.33 -12.49
N GLY A 535 -25.53 17.43 -12.84
CA GLY A 535 -24.98 17.60 -14.19
C GLY A 535 -24.89 19.05 -14.63
N ARG A 536 -23.97 19.82 -14.04
CA ARG A 536 -23.33 21.04 -14.58
C ARG A 536 -22.54 21.73 -13.48
N PHE A 537 -21.39 21.17 -13.09
CA PHE A 537 -20.41 21.90 -12.27
C PHE A 537 -18.99 21.59 -12.74
N LEU A 538 -18.74 21.89 -14.00
CA LEU A 538 -17.44 22.36 -14.46
C LEU A 538 -17.72 23.73 -15.09
N ASN A 539 -17.19 24.77 -14.45
CA ASN A 539 -17.27 26.20 -14.77
C ASN A 539 -18.33 27.01 -14.00
N GLN A 540 -17.76 27.84 -13.10
CA GLN A 540 -18.26 29.10 -12.52
C GLN A 540 -18.46 29.10 -11.01
N SER A 541 -17.88 30.17 -10.46
CA SER A 541 -17.63 30.52 -9.08
C SER A 541 -18.83 30.44 -8.14
N THR A 542 -18.51 30.00 -6.92
CA THR A 542 -19.22 30.20 -5.66
C THR A 542 -19.90 31.57 -5.51
N ARG A 543 -21.15 31.55 -5.03
CA ARG A 543 -21.68 32.49 -4.03
C ARG A 543 -22.92 31.93 -3.31
N ASP A 544 -22.80 31.88 -1.99
CA ASP A 544 -23.82 32.04 -0.93
C ASP A 544 -24.76 30.87 -0.55
N ILE A 545 -24.23 30.05 0.38
CA ILE A 545 -24.78 29.47 1.64
C ILE A 545 -26.29 29.63 1.97
N TYR A 546 -26.97 28.49 2.27
CA TYR A 546 -27.73 28.12 3.50
C TYR A 546 -28.92 27.17 3.18
N ASP A 547 -28.78 25.87 3.45
CA ASP A 547 -29.70 25.03 4.26
C ASP A 547 -29.17 23.58 4.33
N LEU A 548 -28.81 23.10 5.53
CA LEU A 548 -28.17 21.80 5.77
C LEU A 548 -29.16 20.62 5.69
N LYS A 549 -29.79 20.47 4.52
CA LYS A 549 -30.58 19.28 4.13
C LYS A 549 -30.16 18.67 2.78
N ASP A 550 -29.19 19.25 2.08
CA ASP A 550 -28.73 18.71 0.80
C ASP A 550 -27.46 17.86 0.94
N ALA A 551 -27.63 16.57 0.64
CA ALA A 551 -26.60 15.54 0.60
C ALA A 551 -25.68 15.65 -0.63
N SER A 552 -25.22 16.86 -0.95
CA SER A 552 -24.28 17.14 -2.06
C SER A 552 -22.81 17.14 -1.65
N TYR A 553 -22.50 16.95 -0.36
CA TYR A 553 -21.12 16.99 0.18
C TYR A 553 -20.30 15.70 -0.02
N LEU A 554 -20.84 14.65 -0.64
CA LEU A 554 -20.12 13.36 -0.76
C LEU A 554 -19.10 13.35 -1.90
N ARG A 555 -19.32 14.08 -3.00
CA ARG A 555 -18.31 14.26 -4.05
C ARG A 555 -17.10 15.06 -3.59
N ASP A 556 -17.25 15.84 -2.52
CA ASP A 556 -16.17 16.65 -1.93
C ASP A 556 -15.35 15.87 -0.88
N ARG A 557 -15.70 14.62 -0.55
CA ARG A 557 -14.95 13.79 0.43
C ARG A 557 -13.58 13.35 -0.06
N VAL A 558 -13.37 13.37 -1.37
CA VAL A 558 -12.06 13.18 -2.00
C VAL A 558 -11.81 14.39 -2.89
N LEU A 559 -11.80 15.58 -2.29
CA LEU A 559 -11.04 16.68 -2.86
C LEU A 559 -9.60 16.51 -2.37
N PRO A 560 -8.70 15.86 -3.13
CA PRO A 560 -7.30 16.20 -2.95
C PRO A 560 -7.22 17.72 -3.09
N GLY A 561 -6.63 18.41 -2.11
CA GLY A 561 -6.66 19.88 -1.98
C GLY A 561 -5.98 20.68 -3.10
N ALA A 562 -5.77 20.09 -4.27
CA ALA A 562 -5.31 20.74 -5.48
C ALA A 562 -6.04 20.11 -6.67
N ASN A 563 -6.25 20.87 -7.74
CA ASN A 563 -6.61 20.32 -9.05
C ASN A 563 -5.50 19.34 -9.52
N LEU A 564 -5.45 18.11 -9.01
CA LEU A 564 -4.35 17.17 -9.25
C LEU A 564 -4.29 16.69 -10.70
N LEU A 565 -5.42 16.74 -11.41
CA LEU A 565 -5.47 16.46 -12.85
C LEU A 565 -4.76 17.53 -13.69
N ASN A 566 -4.58 18.74 -13.14
CA ASN A 566 -3.83 19.84 -13.75
C ASN A 566 -2.89 20.41 -12.70
N PRO A 567 -1.73 19.78 -12.45
CA PRO A 567 -0.77 20.32 -11.49
C PRO A 567 -0.54 21.79 -11.87
N PRO A 568 -0.72 22.75 -10.94
CA PRO A 568 -0.45 24.15 -11.25
C PRO A 568 0.92 24.25 -11.90
N THR A 569 1.03 25.02 -12.97
CA THR A 569 2.28 25.24 -13.74
C THR A 569 3.48 25.60 -12.84
N ASP A 570 3.20 26.14 -11.66
CA ASP A 570 4.17 26.42 -10.61
C ASP A 570 4.85 25.17 -10.02
N LEU A 571 4.18 24.01 -9.94
CA LEU A 571 4.77 22.74 -9.48
C LEU A 571 5.82 22.22 -10.46
N GLU A 572 5.58 22.30 -11.77
CA GLU A 572 6.55 21.84 -12.76
C GLU A 572 7.80 22.74 -12.77
N LYS A 573 7.62 24.06 -12.64
CA LYS A 573 8.72 25.00 -12.50
C LYS A 573 9.54 24.72 -11.23
N ARG A 574 8.87 24.47 -10.10
CA ARG A 574 9.53 24.08 -8.85
C ARG A 574 10.24 22.74 -8.96
N SER A 575 9.65 21.75 -9.64
CA SER A 575 10.28 20.44 -9.90
C SER A 575 11.65 20.58 -10.59
N LYS A 576 11.73 21.39 -11.66
CA LYS A 576 13.01 21.66 -12.34
C LYS A 576 14.02 22.36 -11.42
N GLU A 577 13.55 23.22 -10.52
CA GLU A 577 14.40 23.87 -9.52
C GLU A 577 14.91 22.87 -8.47
N PHE A 578 14.04 21.95 -8.01
CA PHE A 578 14.43 20.84 -7.14
C PHE A 578 15.51 19.98 -7.79
N ASP A 579 15.37 19.58 -9.06
CA ASP A 579 16.37 18.75 -9.76
C ASP A 579 17.76 19.39 -9.80
N VAL A 580 17.81 20.69 -10.08
CA VAL A 580 19.08 21.45 -10.09
C VAL A 580 19.72 21.47 -8.70
N GLN A 581 18.91 21.60 -7.66
CA GLN A 581 19.40 21.59 -6.28
C GLN A 581 19.78 20.19 -5.80
N LEU A 582 19.05 19.15 -6.19
CA LEU A 582 19.35 17.75 -5.89
C LEU A 582 20.72 17.32 -6.44
N ASN A 583 21.10 17.81 -7.62
CA ASN A 583 22.42 17.54 -8.20
C ASN A 583 23.57 18.06 -7.31
N LYS A 584 23.35 19.10 -6.49
CA LYS A 584 24.34 19.57 -5.52
C LYS A 584 24.52 18.59 -4.35
N MET A 585 23.51 17.75 -4.08
CA MET A 585 23.46 16.82 -2.96
C MET A 585 24.03 15.44 -3.29
N TRP A 586 24.27 15.13 -4.56
CA TRP A 586 24.74 13.80 -5.00
C TRP A 586 26.04 13.34 -4.33
N ASN A 587 26.90 14.27 -3.91
CA ASN A 587 28.19 13.97 -3.29
C ASN A 587 28.14 13.83 -1.75
N TRP A 588 26.94 13.90 -1.15
CA TRP A 588 26.79 13.79 0.30
C TRP A 588 26.98 12.35 0.75
N GLN A 589 27.64 12.18 1.89
CA GLN A 589 27.77 10.87 2.54
C GLN A 589 26.82 10.85 3.73
N ILE A 590 25.87 9.93 3.72
CA ILE A 590 24.84 9.80 4.75
C ILE A 590 25.31 8.73 5.74
N ASP A 591 25.66 9.14 6.96
CA ASP A 591 25.92 8.24 8.08
C ASP A 591 24.61 8.03 8.88
N GLU A 592 24.58 7.09 9.84
CA GLU A 592 23.36 6.78 10.61
C GLU A 592 22.78 7.99 11.39
N ASN A 593 23.63 8.87 11.91
CA ASN A 593 23.21 9.98 12.78
C ASN A 593 23.60 11.36 12.22
N SER A 594 24.21 11.41 11.04
CA SER A 594 24.79 12.65 10.51
C SER A 594 24.96 12.63 9.00
N ILE A 595 25.00 13.81 8.37
CA ILE A 595 25.24 13.95 6.95
C ILE A 595 26.56 14.69 6.74
N VAL A 596 27.47 14.07 5.98
CA VAL A 596 28.80 14.61 5.73
C VAL A 596 28.85 15.26 4.34
N VAL A 597 29.13 16.57 4.33
CA VAL A 597 29.22 17.40 3.14
C VAL A 597 30.67 17.76 2.84
N ARG A 598 31.06 17.80 1.57
CA ARG A 598 32.41 18.21 1.13
C ARG A 598 32.48 19.71 0.91
N CYS A 599 33.15 20.44 1.79
CA CYS A 599 33.32 21.90 1.75
C CYS A 599 34.71 22.30 1.22
N ARG A 600 35.09 21.77 0.04
CA ARG A 600 36.42 21.98 -0.55
C ARG A 600 36.73 23.47 -0.78
N TRP A 601 35.74 24.22 -1.24
CA TRP A 601 35.90 25.64 -1.55
C TRP A 601 36.19 26.52 -0.34
N PHE A 602 35.86 26.08 0.86
CA PHE A 602 36.15 26.83 2.08
C PHE A 602 37.45 26.35 2.74
N ALA A 603 37.59 25.04 2.95
CA ALA A 603 38.73 24.50 3.68
C ALA A 603 40.05 24.64 2.93
N TRP A 604 40.08 24.40 1.61
CA TRP A 604 41.34 24.45 0.84
C TRP A 604 41.94 25.86 0.74
N PRO A 605 41.18 26.93 0.48
CA PRO A 605 41.73 28.28 0.53
C PRO A 605 42.23 28.68 1.90
N VAL A 606 41.55 28.29 2.98
CA VAL A 606 41.99 28.56 4.35
C VAL A 606 43.30 27.83 4.66
N LEU A 607 43.38 26.53 4.34
CA LEU A 607 44.60 25.74 4.50
C LEU A 607 45.74 26.24 3.61
N GLY A 608 45.43 26.64 2.36
CA GLY A 608 46.39 27.21 1.43
C GLY A 608 46.93 28.56 1.92
N LEU A 609 46.06 29.44 2.44
CA LEU A 609 46.45 30.71 3.04
C LEU A 609 47.33 30.49 4.27
N ALA A 610 46.94 29.57 5.15
CA ALA A 610 47.73 29.19 6.32
C ALA A 610 49.12 28.64 5.92
N ALA A 611 49.16 27.76 4.92
CA ALA A 611 50.41 27.24 4.37
C ALA A 611 51.29 28.36 3.79
N LEU A 612 50.69 29.33 3.07
CA LEU A 612 51.42 30.50 2.55
C LEU A 612 51.99 31.37 3.67
N PHE A 613 51.26 31.61 4.76
CA PHE A 613 51.76 32.35 5.92
C PHE A 613 52.92 31.63 6.59
N VAL A 614 52.81 30.31 6.78
CA VAL A 614 53.87 29.48 7.36
C VAL A 614 55.12 29.48 6.47
N VAL A 615 54.97 29.24 5.17
CA VAL A 615 56.09 29.23 4.22
C VAL A 615 56.76 30.59 4.14
N ARG A 616 55.99 31.69 4.09
CA ARG A 616 56.56 33.05 4.13
C ARG A 616 57.27 33.34 5.44
N GLY A 617 56.67 32.97 6.57
CA GLY A 617 57.27 33.11 7.89
C GLY A 617 58.58 32.34 8.04
N ALA A 618 58.68 31.16 7.42
CA ALA A 618 59.89 30.37 7.39
C ALA A 618 60.97 30.94 6.45
N ILE A 619 60.60 31.54 5.31
CA ILE A 619 61.54 32.08 4.32
C ILE A 619 62.21 33.39 4.79
N ILE A 620 61.49 34.24 5.54
CA ILE A 620 62.00 35.56 5.99
C ILE A 620 63.35 35.46 6.74
N PRO A 621 63.53 34.53 7.71
CA PRO A 621 64.82 34.28 8.36
C PRO A 621 65.98 33.94 7.41
N PHE A 622 65.69 33.23 6.30
CA PHE A 622 66.73 32.74 5.37
C PHE A 622 67.04 33.73 4.24
N THR A 623 66.11 34.59 3.86
CA THR A 623 66.28 35.54 2.74
C THR A 623 66.67 36.96 3.18
N GLY A 624 66.48 37.30 4.45
CA GLY A 624 66.87 38.60 5.00
C GLY A 624 68.39 38.74 5.16
N ARG A 625 69.06 39.46 4.26
CA ARG A 625 70.46 39.92 4.45
C ARG A 625 70.62 40.96 5.57
N VAL A 626 69.52 41.41 6.18
CA VAL A 626 69.51 42.42 7.24
C VAL A 626 69.26 41.72 8.57
N HIS A 627 70.31 41.54 9.37
CA HIS A 627 70.18 41.12 10.77
C HIS A 627 69.50 42.24 11.56
N LEU A 628 68.24 42.03 11.94
CA LEU A 628 67.57 42.88 12.93
C LEU A 628 68.27 42.65 14.28
N SER A 629 69.12 43.59 14.69
CA SER A 629 69.90 43.43 15.93
C SER A 629 68.97 43.34 17.14
N GLY A 630 68.98 42.20 17.83
CA GLY A 630 68.22 41.97 19.07
C GLY A 630 66.95 41.12 18.92
N VAL A 631 66.60 40.64 17.71
CA VAL A 631 65.47 39.72 17.52
C VAL A 631 65.98 38.40 16.98
N ASP A 632 65.78 37.33 17.76
CA ASP A 632 66.08 35.97 17.31
C ASP A 632 65.07 35.57 16.20
N PRO A 633 65.52 35.26 14.97
CA PRO A 633 64.64 34.86 13.87
C PRO A 633 63.77 33.64 14.20
N SER A 634 64.22 32.78 15.12
CA SER A 634 63.45 31.63 15.59
C SER A 634 62.17 32.03 16.30
N ASN A 635 62.21 33.08 17.13
CA ASN A 635 61.04 33.58 17.86
C ASN A 635 59.98 34.15 16.91
N LEU A 636 60.39 34.87 15.86
CA LEU A 636 59.45 35.43 14.87
C LEU A 636 58.68 34.32 14.15
N SER A 637 59.38 33.23 13.78
CA SER A 637 58.74 32.05 13.20
C SER A 637 57.70 31.46 14.17
N SER A 638 58.05 31.28 15.44
CA SER A 638 57.12 30.78 16.46
C SER A 638 55.86 31.65 16.61
N TYR A 639 55.99 32.99 16.57
CA TYR A 639 54.83 33.88 16.63
C TYR A 639 53.93 33.76 15.39
N ILE A 640 54.51 33.60 14.20
CA ILE A 640 53.72 33.39 12.96
C ILE A 640 52.99 32.05 13.01
N TRP A 641 53.67 30.98 13.45
CA TRP A 641 53.03 29.68 13.64
C TRP A 641 51.88 29.73 14.65
N LEU A 642 52.09 30.37 15.80
CA LEU A 642 51.04 30.57 16.81
C LEU A 642 49.87 31.38 16.27
N SER A 643 50.16 32.44 15.50
CA SER A 643 49.12 33.28 14.88
C SER A 643 48.30 32.50 13.86
N VAL A 644 48.94 31.70 13.01
CA VAL A 644 48.26 30.84 12.03
C VAL A 644 47.43 29.77 12.72
N ALA A 645 47.98 29.10 13.74
CA ALA A 645 47.25 28.10 14.51
C ALA A 645 46.00 28.70 15.18
N PHE A 646 46.13 29.90 15.77
CA PHE A 646 45.01 30.61 16.39
C PHE A 646 43.93 31.00 15.38
N VAL A 647 44.32 31.53 14.22
CA VAL A 647 43.39 31.86 13.13
C VAL A 647 42.68 30.61 12.61
N LEU A 648 43.39 29.49 12.44
CA LEU A 648 42.77 28.23 12.03
C LEU A 648 41.76 27.72 13.06
N ILE A 649 42.05 27.80 14.36
CA ILE A 649 41.11 27.45 15.43
C ILE A 649 39.85 28.32 15.38
N ILE A 650 40.01 29.64 15.21
CA ILE A 650 38.88 30.57 15.08
C ILE A 650 38.03 30.19 13.86
N ILE A 651 38.66 30.06 12.68
CA ILE A 651 37.95 29.74 11.44
C ILE A 651 37.22 28.39 11.54
N GLN A 652 37.84 27.40 12.16
CA GLN A 652 37.22 26.10 12.43
C GLN A 652 35.98 26.24 13.32
N SER A 653 36.06 27.05 14.40
CA SER A 653 34.96 27.25 15.35
C SER A 653 33.80 28.10 14.80
N MET A 654 34.03 28.91 13.77
CA MET A 654 33.01 29.81 13.22
C MET A 654 31.96 29.09 12.36
N TYR A 655 32.31 27.96 11.75
CA TYR A 655 31.45 27.34 10.72
C TYR A 655 30.55 26.23 11.28
N VAL A 656 31.09 25.38 12.17
CA VAL A 656 30.34 24.31 12.84
C VAL A 656 30.83 24.18 14.29
N PRO A 657 29.93 24.12 15.29
CA PRO A 657 30.30 24.08 16.71
C PRO A 657 31.30 22.95 17.07
N HIS A 658 31.27 21.85 16.34
CA HIS A 658 32.07 20.64 16.59
C HIS A 658 32.76 20.09 15.33
N TRP A 659 33.50 20.93 14.61
CA TRP A 659 34.25 20.46 13.44
C TRP A 659 35.56 19.75 13.86
N THR A 660 35.67 18.43 13.67
CA THR A 660 36.91 17.71 14.01
C THR A 660 38.06 18.11 13.07
N TRP A 661 39.31 18.14 13.58
CA TRP A 661 40.49 18.45 12.76
C TRP A 661 40.69 17.48 11.61
N HIS A 662 40.41 16.20 11.84
CA HIS A 662 40.48 15.17 10.81
C HIS A 662 39.55 15.47 9.63
N ASP A 663 38.32 15.91 9.92
CA ASP A 663 37.34 16.22 8.88
C ASP A 663 37.63 17.56 8.21
N PHE A 664 38.09 18.56 8.98
CA PHE A 664 38.54 19.86 8.44
C PHE A 664 39.67 19.70 7.42
N LEU A 665 40.69 18.90 7.75
CA LEU A 665 41.82 18.61 6.83
C LEU A 665 41.36 17.86 5.57
N ARG A 666 40.29 17.05 5.67
CA ARG A 666 39.68 16.36 4.53
C ARG A 666 38.65 17.22 3.78
N ALA A 667 38.45 18.47 4.20
CA ALA A 667 37.41 19.36 3.70
C ALA A 667 36.01 18.73 3.77
N ARG A 668 35.70 18.04 4.88
CA ARG A 668 34.41 17.42 5.15
C ARG A 668 33.80 18.07 6.38
N VAL A 669 32.52 18.38 6.33
CA VAL A 669 31.74 18.91 7.45
C VAL A 669 30.65 17.90 7.77
N ARG A 670 30.59 17.45 9.02
CA ARG A 670 29.55 16.53 9.51
C ARG A 670 28.45 17.34 10.18
N CYS A 671 27.26 17.35 9.58
CA CYS A 671 26.09 18.05 10.09
C CYS A 671 25.19 17.07 10.86
N HIS A 672 24.68 17.49 12.01
CA HIS A 672 23.84 16.69 12.91
C HIS A 672 22.39 17.17 12.95
N SER A 673 22.10 18.35 12.40
CA SER A 673 20.74 18.85 12.21
C SER A 673 20.49 19.32 10.78
N LEU A 674 19.22 19.41 10.42
CA LEU A 674 18.80 19.92 9.12
C LEU A 674 19.13 21.41 8.96
N SER A 675 18.90 22.22 10.00
CA SER A 675 19.24 23.64 9.98
C SER A 675 20.75 23.88 9.78
N GLU A 676 21.59 23.07 10.43
CA GLU A 676 23.04 23.10 10.25
C GLU A 676 23.41 22.74 8.81
N LEU A 677 22.86 21.65 8.29
CA LEU A 677 23.10 21.20 6.92
C LEU A 677 22.68 22.25 5.88
N ALA A 678 21.52 22.90 6.07
CA ALA A 678 21.05 23.98 5.23
C ALA A 678 22.01 25.18 5.26
N SER A 679 22.51 25.55 6.44
CA SER A 679 23.45 26.66 6.60
C SER A 679 24.81 26.41 5.92
N VAL A 680 25.34 25.18 6.02
CA VAL A 680 26.64 24.78 5.46
C VAL A 680 26.58 24.67 3.94
N THR A 681 25.47 24.16 3.40
CA THR A 681 25.30 23.92 1.96
C THR A 681 24.72 25.11 1.21
N ASN A 682 24.09 26.05 1.94
CA ASN A 682 23.26 27.12 1.39
C ASN A 682 22.18 26.58 0.44
N VAL A 683 21.57 25.45 0.83
CA VAL A 683 20.44 24.83 0.13
C VAL A 683 19.19 25.01 0.99
N ASP A 684 18.04 25.23 0.35
CA ASP A 684 16.76 25.39 1.05
C ASP A 684 16.48 24.14 1.90
N PRO A 685 16.24 24.29 3.22
CA PRO A 685 15.95 23.16 4.10
C PRO A 685 14.77 22.30 3.62
N GLN A 686 13.79 22.86 2.91
CA GLN A 686 12.67 22.09 2.36
C GLN A 686 13.10 21.14 1.23
N VAL A 687 14.05 21.56 0.40
CA VAL A 687 14.65 20.73 -0.66
C VAL A 687 15.47 19.60 -0.05
N ILE A 688 16.19 19.90 1.04
CA ILE A 688 16.93 18.90 1.81
C ILE A 688 15.94 17.88 2.39
N LEU A 689 14.86 18.35 3.03
CA LEU A 689 13.84 17.49 3.62
C LEU A 689 13.21 16.56 2.58
N TYR A 690 12.85 17.12 1.43
CA TYR A 690 12.33 16.38 0.28
C TYR A 690 13.29 15.26 -0.15
N LYS A 691 14.59 15.55 -0.28
CA LYS A 691 15.60 14.54 -0.60
C LYS A 691 15.68 13.45 0.47
N LEU A 692 15.68 13.83 1.74
CA LEU A 692 15.73 12.88 2.86
C LEU A 692 14.51 11.97 2.90
N LEU A 693 13.31 12.50 2.61
CA LEU A 693 12.06 11.73 2.56
C LEU A 693 12.04 10.76 1.38
N ILE A 694 12.50 11.16 0.19
CA ILE A 694 12.55 10.23 -0.96
C ILE A 694 13.58 9.12 -0.74
N ASP A 695 14.76 9.46 -0.21
CA ASP A 695 15.84 8.50 -0.02
C ASP A 695 15.70 7.66 1.25
N GLU A 696 14.71 7.93 2.11
CA GLU A 696 14.59 7.32 3.45
C GLU A 696 14.78 5.80 3.45
N ARG A 697 14.20 5.11 2.47
CA ARG A 697 14.26 3.65 2.37
C ARG A 697 15.61 3.13 1.90
N ARG A 698 16.33 3.96 1.15
CA ARG A 698 17.66 3.65 0.58
C ARG A 698 18.79 4.08 1.51
N ASN A 699 18.53 5.04 2.40
CA ASN A 699 19.51 5.56 3.32
C ASN A 699 19.44 4.84 4.68
N ILE A 700 20.50 4.97 5.48
CA ILE A 700 20.62 4.38 6.83
C ILE A 700 20.37 5.42 7.92
N LEU A 701 19.86 6.60 7.55
CA LEU A 701 19.73 7.75 8.44
C LEU A 701 18.61 7.51 9.45
N ASN A 702 18.97 7.53 10.73
CA ASN A 702 18.01 7.65 11.82
C ASN A 702 17.70 9.12 12.05
N THR A 703 16.46 9.44 12.36
CA THR A 703 16.00 10.83 12.54
C THR A 703 15.52 11.08 13.96
N ARG A 704 15.68 12.30 14.46
CA ARG A 704 15.20 12.75 15.77
C ARG A 704 14.63 14.16 15.70
N GLY A 705 14.06 14.64 16.80
CA GLY A 705 13.58 16.02 16.92
C GLY A 705 12.07 16.15 16.70
N PRO A 706 11.52 17.37 16.83
CA PRO A 706 10.07 17.58 16.92
C PRO A 706 9.30 17.35 15.61
N TYR A 707 9.97 17.33 14.46
CA TYR A 707 9.32 17.20 13.15
C TYR A 707 9.73 15.91 12.42
N ASN A 708 10.20 14.89 13.15
CA ASN A 708 10.63 13.62 12.56
C ASN A 708 9.50 12.61 12.34
N SER A 709 8.25 12.97 12.67
CA SER A 709 7.08 12.08 12.59
C SER A 709 6.80 11.53 11.19
N MET A 710 7.31 12.20 10.14
CA MET A 710 7.21 11.77 8.73
C MET A 710 8.19 10.65 8.36
N PHE A 711 9.17 10.36 9.21
CA PHE A 711 10.18 9.34 8.99
C PHE A 711 9.85 8.09 9.82
N THR A 712 9.83 6.94 9.16
CA THR A 712 9.72 5.61 9.74
C THR A 712 10.86 5.29 10.72
N ARG A 713 12.07 5.80 10.46
CA ARG A 713 13.26 5.58 11.30
C ARG A 713 13.47 6.73 12.28
N SER A 714 12.72 6.70 13.37
CA SER A 714 12.87 7.62 14.51
C SER A 714 13.73 6.98 15.60
N HIS A 715 14.79 7.67 16.03
CA HIS A 715 15.66 7.21 17.13
C HIS A 715 16.22 8.39 17.92
N GLU A 716 16.38 8.26 19.25
CA GLU A 716 16.85 9.35 20.12
C GLU A 716 18.21 9.93 19.70
N GLY A 717 19.10 9.08 19.18
CA GLY A 717 20.45 9.44 18.73
C GLY A 717 20.58 9.91 17.28
N GLY A 718 19.48 10.07 16.54
CA GLY A 718 19.50 10.34 15.10
C GLY A 718 19.90 11.76 14.66
N PHE A 719 19.83 12.00 13.36
CA PHE A 719 19.93 13.31 12.71
C PHE A 719 18.69 14.17 13.04
N ALA A 720 18.91 15.39 13.53
CA ALA A 720 17.82 16.24 14.02
C ALA A 720 17.04 16.92 12.89
N ILE A 721 15.75 16.61 12.80
CA ILE A 721 14.76 17.29 11.97
C ILE A 721 14.14 18.42 12.79
N ASP A 722 14.79 19.59 12.73
CA ASP A 722 14.47 20.79 13.52
C ASP A 722 13.71 21.86 12.73
N VAL A 723 13.39 21.59 11.46
CA VAL A 723 12.62 22.49 10.59
C VAL A 723 11.26 21.82 10.27
N PRO A 724 10.14 22.56 10.37
CA PRO A 724 8.82 22.01 10.04
C PRO A 724 8.70 21.70 8.55
N THR A 725 8.03 20.59 8.22
CA THR A 725 7.77 20.19 6.84
C THR A 725 6.62 20.98 6.24
N LEU A 726 6.82 21.62 5.09
CA LEU A 726 5.73 22.26 4.36
C LEU A 726 4.87 21.22 3.63
N THR A 727 3.57 21.50 3.52
CA THR A 727 2.62 20.67 2.75
C THR A 727 3.06 20.45 1.30
N SER A 728 3.66 21.47 0.65
CA SER A 728 4.20 21.33 -0.70
C SER A 728 5.35 20.31 -0.78
N THR A 729 6.17 20.25 0.27
CA THR A 729 7.28 19.32 0.40
C THR A 729 6.74 17.90 0.60
N LEU A 730 5.70 17.73 1.43
CA LEU A 730 5.03 16.42 1.61
C LEU A 730 4.46 15.89 0.30
N TYR A 731 3.67 16.69 -0.42
CA TYR A 731 3.13 16.28 -1.71
C TYR A 731 4.22 15.96 -2.73
N ALA A 732 5.25 16.81 -2.83
CA ALA A 732 6.39 16.56 -3.72
C ALA A 732 7.08 15.23 -3.39
N SER A 733 7.22 14.91 -2.10
CA SER A 733 7.85 13.69 -1.59
C SER A 733 7.00 12.43 -1.79
N GLY A 734 5.75 12.55 -2.24
CA GLY A 734 4.85 11.40 -2.45
C GLY A 734 3.89 11.10 -1.30
N PHE A 735 3.68 12.02 -0.36
CA PHE A 735 2.59 11.89 0.63
C PHE A 735 1.26 12.34 0.04
N VAL A 736 0.16 11.83 0.59
CA VAL A 736 -1.21 12.24 0.25
C VAL A 736 -1.94 12.71 1.50
N LEU A 737 -2.54 13.89 1.41
CA LEU A 737 -3.33 14.48 2.50
C LEU A 737 -4.80 14.42 2.16
N PHE A 738 -5.59 13.91 3.11
CA PHE A 738 -7.03 13.73 3.02
C PHE A 738 -7.73 14.54 4.10
N ILE A 739 -8.88 15.11 3.76
CA ILE A 739 -9.82 15.61 4.76
C ILE A 739 -10.90 14.54 4.91
N CYS A 740 -10.86 13.82 6.03
CA CYS A 740 -11.80 12.76 6.35
C CYS A 740 -12.84 13.27 7.34
N LEU A 741 -14.09 12.79 7.22
CA LEU A 741 -15.13 13.02 8.20
C LEU A 741 -15.11 11.84 9.19
N GLY A 742 -14.50 12.06 10.35
CA GLY A 742 -14.52 11.10 11.46
C GLY A 742 -15.82 11.18 12.27
N THR A 743 -15.94 10.32 13.27
CA THR A 743 -17.06 10.33 14.24
C THR A 743 -17.08 11.59 15.10
N VAL A 744 -15.91 12.19 15.35
CA VAL A 744 -15.72 13.35 16.24
C VAL A 744 -15.68 14.69 15.48
N GLY A 745 -15.50 14.67 14.15
CA GLY A 745 -15.39 15.89 13.34
C GLY A 745 -14.60 15.69 12.05
N GLN A 746 -14.27 16.78 11.38
CA GLN A 746 -13.35 16.75 10.24
C GLN A 746 -11.91 16.54 10.73
N GLN A 747 -11.18 15.65 10.08
CA GLN A 747 -9.79 15.33 10.40
C GLN A 747 -8.95 15.44 9.13
N LEU A 748 -7.79 16.08 9.23
CA LEU A 748 -6.78 16.05 8.18
C LEU A 748 -5.86 14.86 8.45
N ILE A 749 -5.75 13.94 7.50
CA ILE A 749 -4.92 12.74 7.63
C ILE A 749 -3.88 12.74 6.51
N CYS A 750 -2.63 12.48 6.88
CA CYS A 750 -1.49 12.32 5.98
C CYS A 750 -1.15 10.84 5.87
N GLN A 751 -1.25 10.29 4.65
CA GLN A 751 -0.81 8.95 4.33
C GLN A 751 0.47 8.98 3.51
N ASP A 752 1.36 8.03 3.81
CA ASP A 752 2.56 7.78 3.02
C ASP A 752 2.20 6.94 1.80
N ALA A 753 2.23 7.56 0.62
CA ALA A 753 2.00 6.86 -0.63
C ALA A 753 3.29 6.47 -1.35
N ARG A 754 4.48 6.70 -0.77
CA ARG A 754 5.77 6.48 -1.44
C ARG A 754 5.97 5.00 -1.83
N PRO A 755 6.81 4.70 -2.84
CA PRO A 755 7.05 3.33 -3.28
C PRO A 755 7.61 2.45 -2.16
N GLY A 756 7.07 1.24 -2.08
CA GLY A 756 7.33 0.28 -1.01
C GLY A 756 6.64 0.61 0.32
N GLY A 757 5.80 1.66 0.38
CA GLY A 757 4.86 1.95 1.47
C GLY A 757 4.29 0.68 2.06
N ILE A 758 4.25 0.57 3.38
CA ILE A 758 3.30 -0.38 3.97
C ILE A 758 1.94 0.23 3.66
N LEU A 759 1.03 -0.54 3.06
CA LEU A 759 -0.32 -0.08 2.83
C LEU A 759 -0.92 0.32 4.17
N VAL A 760 -1.29 1.59 4.33
CA VAL A 760 -1.95 2.06 5.56
C VAL A 760 -3.43 2.20 5.25
N GLN A 761 -4.24 1.32 5.85
CA GLN A 761 -5.69 1.46 5.84
C GLN A 761 -6.12 2.31 7.04
N LEU A 762 -6.94 3.32 6.77
CA LEU A 762 -7.64 4.09 7.80
C LEU A 762 -9.09 3.66 7.79
N THR A 763 -9.66 3.16 8.90
CA THR A 763 -11.11 2.89 8.98
C THR A 763 -11.80 3.91 9.89
N HIS A 764 -13.14 3.99 9.82
CA HIS A 764 -13.93 4.88 10.67
C HIS A 764 -13.80 4.59 12.18
N SER A 765 -13.45 3.37 12.58
CA SER A 765 -13.26 2.96 13.98
C SER A 765 -11.84 3.20 14.51
N GLY A 766 -10.92 3.67 13.66
CA GLY A 766 -9.51 3.92 14.00
C GLY A 766 -8.55 3.27 13.00
N LEU A 767 -7.28 3.20 13.36
CA LEU A 767 -6.29 2.45 12.60
C LEU A 767 -6.44 0.95 12.87
N VAL A 768 -6.69 0.16 11.82
CA VAL A 768 -6.79 -1.31 11.91
C VAL A 768 -5.41 -1.96 12.04
N ASP A 769 -4.35 -1.26 11.61
CA ASP A 769 -2.97 -1.71 11.72
C ASP A 769 -2.12 -0.78 12.59
N ASN A 770 -1.11 -1.35 13.24
CA ASN A 770 -0.15 -0.65 14.12
C ASN A 770 0.65 0.50 13.46
N GLY A 771 0.32 0.89 12.22
CA GLY A 771 0.88 2.05 11.56
C GLY A 771 0.47 3.33 12.28
N GLN A 772 1.43 4.20 12.57
CA GLN A 772 1.13 5.54 13.04
C GLN A 772 0.60 6.35 11.84
N SER A 773 -0.72 6.61 11.78
CA SER A 773 -1.24 7.62 10.85
C SER A 773 -0.99 9.00 11.43
N LEU A 774 -0.49 9.90 10.61
CA LEU A 774 -0.29 11.28 11.00
C LEU A 774 -1.59 12.03 10.71
N GLY A 775 -2.30 12.44 11.75
CA GLY A 775 -3.55 13.17 11.59
C GLY A 775 -3.72 14.30 12.60
N CYS A 776 -4.56 15.27 12.27
CA CYS A 776 -5.00 16.30 13.20
C CYS A 776 -6.49 16.60 13.00
N GLU A 777 -7.20 16.86 14.09
CA GLU A 777 -8.58 17.33 14.03
C GLU A 777 -8.63 18.78 13.52
N LEU A 778 -9.50 19.03 12.55
CA LEU A 778 -9.74 20.38 12.05
C LEU A 778 -10.72 21.10 12.99
N PRO A 779 -10.43 22.35 13.39
CA PRO A 779 -11.30 23.08 14.29
C PRO A 779 -12.67 23.30 13.63
N ASN A 780 -13.75 22.93 14.35
CA ASN A 780 -15.12 23.18 13.90
C ASN A 780 -15.33 24.66 13.59
N GLU A 781 -15.90 24.96 12.43
CA GLU A 781 -16.12 26.33 11.92
C GLU A 781 -16.88 27.23 12.92
N SER A 782 -17.72 26.65 13.76
CA SER A 782 -18.48 27.35 14.80
C SER A 782 -17.62 28.02 15.87
N THR A 783 -16.35 27.62 16.02
CA THR A 783 -15.42 28.12 17.04
C THR A 783 -14.56 29.31 16.56
N GLN A 784 -14.62 29.70 15.28
CA GLN A 784 -13.67 30.65 14.68
C GLN A 784 -13.96 32.15 14.90
N THR A 785 -14.98 32.54 15.66
CA THR A 785 -15.51 33.91 15.61
C THR A 785 -14.85 34.97 16.51
N SER A 786 -13.71 34.76 17.21
CA SER A 786 -13.26 35.81 18.18
C SER A 786 -11.77 36.03 18.50
N SER A 787 -10.77 35.52 17.78
CA SER A 787 -9.36 35.82 18.14
C SER A 787 -8.45 36.19 16.97
N LYS A 788 -7.68 37.28 17.15
CA LYS A 788 -6.67 37.84 16.23
C LYS A 788 -5.69 36.78 15.68
N GLN A 789 -5.41 36.89 14.38
CA GLN A 789 -4.51 36.07 13.57
C GLN A 789 -3.05 36.14 14.05
N GLU A 790 -2.51 35.02 14.52
CA GLU A 790 -1.09 34.67 14.47
C GLU A 790 -0.98 33.33 13.75
N SER A 791 -0.07 33.23 12.77
CA SER A 791 0.12 32.05 11.92
C SER A 791 1.06 31.05 12.58
N THR A 792 0.53 29.96 13.12
CA THR A 792 1.31 28.84 13.68
C THR A 792 1.43 27.72 12.65
N PRO A 793 2.61 27.07 12.48
CA PRO A 793 2.75 25.93 11.58
C PRO A 793 1.93 24.72 12.06
N LEU A 794 1.34 23.99 11.11
CA LEU A 794 0.64 22.72 11.37
C LEU A 794 1.64 21.71 11.96
N GLN A 795 1.38 21.24 13.19
CA GLN A 795 2.11 20.12 13.79
C GLN A 795 1.28 18.86 13.65
N LEU A 796 1.76 17.93 12.82
CA LEU A 796 1.23 16.58 12.72
C LEU A 796 1.87 15.73 13.82
N ASN A 797 1.08 15.44 14.86
CA ASN A 797 1.55 14.67 16.00
C ASN A 797 1.48 13.18 15.69
N SER A 798 2.61 12.48 15.85
CA SER A 798 2.67 11.03 15.95
C SER A 798 2.40 10.65 17.40
N ASP A 799 1.13 10.55 17.82
CA ASP A 799 0.87 9.90 19.10
C ASP A 799 -0.19 8.81 19.03
N THR A 800 0.04 7.84 19.89
CA THR A 800 -0.20 6.41 19.75
C THR A 800 -1.47 5.95 20.45
N ARG A 801 -2.10 4.91 19.89
CA ARG A 801 -3.12 4.03 20.51
C ARG A 801 -4.26 4.73 21.24
N GLY A 802 -5.36 4.94 20.53
CA GLY A 802 -6.73 4.73 21.03
C GLY A 802 -7.03 5.15 22.47
N ARG A 803 -6.60 6.35 22.91
CA ARG A 803 -7.11 6.98 24.13
C ARG A 803 -7.52 8.40 23.81
N TYR A 804 -8.82 8.63 23.84
CA TYR A 804 -9.43 9.95 23.89
C TYR A 804 -8.74 10.78 24.98
N TYR A 805 -8.08 11.87 24.61
CA TYR A 805 -7.70 12.89 25.58
C TYR A 805 -8.06 14.30 25.13
N HIS A 806 -8.76 14.95 26.05
CA HIS A 806 -8.93 16.39 26.18
C HIS A 806 -7.56 17.08 26.20
N GLY A 807 -7.45 18.14 25.39
CA GLY A 807 -6.59 19.29 25.72
C GLY A 807 -5.21 19.29 25.07
N CYS A 808 -5.17 19.65 23.79
CA CYS A 808 -4.04 20.38 23.22
C CYS A 808 -4.58 21.59 22.44
N LEU A 809 -4.15 22.79 22.85
CA LEU A 809 -4.65 24.08 22.38
C LEU A 809 -4.29 24.31 20.90
N LEU A 810 -5.27 24.14 20.01
CA LEU A 810 -5.25 24.57 18.62
C LEU A 810 -5.38 26.10 18.52
N LYS A 811 -4.41 26.75 17.88
CA LYS A 811 -4.57 28.11 17.33
C LYS A 811 -4.03 28.19 15.90
N HIS A 812 -4.99 28.36 14.97
CA HIS A 812 -4.95 29.00 13.65
C HIS A 812 -4.06 28.45 12.52
N VAL A 813 -4.72 28.17 11.39
CA VAL A 813 -4.18 27.97 10.04
C VAL A 813 -4.47 29.22 9.20
N SER A 814 -3.50 29.72 8.44
CA SER A 814 -3.69 30.79 7.44
C SER A 814 -3.56 30.22 6.03
N LEU A 815 -4.69 30.06 5.34
CA LEU A 815 -4.74 29.97 3.87
C LEU A 815 -4.80 31.39 3.30
N SER A 816 -3.66 31.95 2.87
CA SER A 816 -3.66 33.23 2.17
C SER A 816 -4.00 33.01 0.69
N MET A 817 -5.27 33.21 0.31
CA MET A 817 -5.62 33.55 -1.07
C MET A 817 -5.45 35.07 -1.24
N CYS A 818 -4.30 35.51 -1.79
CA CYS A 818 -4.14 36.89 -2.22
C CYS A 818 -4.96 37.13 -3.50
N ARG A 819 -6.05 37.90 -3.36
CA ARG A 819 -6.74 38.57 -4.47
C ARG A 819 -6.09 39.93 -4.71
N THR A 820 -5.54 40.13 -5.89
CA THR A 820 -5.32 41.48 -6.44
C THR A 820 -5.68 41.48 -7.91
N HIS A 821 -6.72 42.24 -8.27
CA HIS A 821 -6.96 42.65 -9.65
C HIS A 821 -6.82 44.19 -9.75
N ASP A 822 -6.00 44.57 -10.74
CA ASP A 822 -5.97 45.80 -11.53
C ASP A 822 -5.08 47.00 -11.13
N ARG A 823 -3.91 47.03 -11.81
CA ARG A 823 -3.25 48.13 -12.58
C ARG A 823 -3.12 49.55 -11.98
N LEU A 824 -1.87 50.01 -11.77
CA LEU A 824 -1.02 50.85 -12.67
C LEU A 824 0.09 51.61 -11.89
N ASP A 825 1.32 51.46 -12.38
CA ASP A 825 2.46 52.38 -12.51
C ASP A 825 3.14 53.18 -11.35
N ILE A 826 4.48 52.94 -11.29
CA ILE A 826 5.61 53.90 -11.24
C ILE A 826 6.05 54.52 -9.88
N VAL A 827 7.24 54.07 -9.46
CA VAL A 827 8.41 54.75 -8.83
C VAL A 827 8.22 55.59 -7.55
N GLY A 828 9.00 55.24 -6.52
CA GLY A 828 9.46 56.21 -5.50
C GLY A 828 10.02 55.58 -4.23
N TRP A 829 11.36 55.57 -4.08
CA TRP A 829 12.05 55.46 -2.79
C TRP A 829 11.56 56.56 -1.81
N VAL A 830 11.53 56.26 -0.50
CA VAL A 830 12.13 57.05 0.60
C VAL A 830 11.86 56.37 1.95
N SER A 831 12.88 56.43 2.82
CA SER A 831 12.99 55.93 4.18
C SER A 831 12.15 56.69 5.22
N GLY A 832 11.94 56.08 6.39
CA GLY A 832 12.00 56.84 7.65
C GLY A 832 11.02 56.45 8.76
N ARG A 833 11.59 55.86 9.82
CA ARG A 833 11.37 56.07 11.28
C ARG A 833 9.94 56.29 11.84
N GLY A 834 9.71 55.64 13.00
CA GLY A 834 8.95 56.28 14.08
C GLY A 834 8.36 55.34 15.13
N LEU A 835 9.08 55.13 16.23
CA LEU A 835 8.57 54.60 17.51
C LEU A 835 7.51 55.54 18.12
N THR A 836 6.53 55.02 18.85
CA THR A 836 6.36 55.21 20.32
C THR A 836 5.13 54.48 20.86
N PRO A 837 5.16 54.04 22.14
CA PRO A 837 4.07 53.38 22.87
C PRO A 837 3.35 54.35 23.82
N ASP A 838 2.10 54.06 24.18
CA ASP A 838 1.53 54.19 25.53
C ASP A 838 -0.01 54.09 25.46
N ASP A 839 -0.60 53.18 26.25
CA ASP A 839 -1.39 53.59 27.41
C ASP A 839 -1.93 52.39 28.21
N LYS A 840 -1.81 52.52 29.53
CA LYS A 840 -2.25 51.60 30.58
C LYS A 840 -3.52 52.11 31.27
N ASN A 841 -4.24 51.15 31.87
CA ASN A 841 -5.25 51.25 32.93
C ASN A 841 -6.67 51.65 32.48
N THR A 842 -7.73 50.92 32.83
CA THR A 842 -8.21 50.77 34.22
C THR A 842 -9.28 49.66 34.36
N LEU A 843 -9.21 48.93 35.48
CA LEU A 843 -10.30 48.44 36.37
C LEU A 843 -11.54 47.74 35.76
N GLN A 844 -11.86 46.51 36.20
CA GLN A 844 -12.63 46.27 37.44
C GLN A 844 -12.92 44.78 37.69
N THR A 845 -12.75 44.41 38.94
CA THR A 845 -13.06 43.15 39.62
C THR A 845 -14.55 42.75 39.57
N ARG A 846 -14.83 41.47 39.34
CA ARG A 846 -15.92 40.74 40.04
C ARG A 846 -15.55 39.27 40.16
N GLY A 847 -15.31 38.85 41.41
CA GLY A 847 -15.12 37.46 41.78
C GLY A 847 -16.43 36.72 41.96
N TYR A 848 -16.39 35.42 41.73
CA TYR A 848 -17.18 34.42 42.44
C TYR A 848 -16.25 33.24 42.75
N GLY A 849 -16.19 32.87 44.02
CA GLY A 849 -15.39 31.76 44.54
C GLY A 849 -16.19 30.47 44.71
N TYR A 850 -15.52 29.52 45.37
CA TYR A 850 -15.87 28.14 45.76
C TYR A 850 -15.58 27.08 44.69
N ALA A 851 -14.95 25.94 44.97
CA ALA A 851 -14.31 25.42 46.19
C ALA A 851 -13.32 24.31 45.79
N GLU A 852 -12.35 24.06 46.68
CA GLU A 852 -11.41 22.94 46.65
C GLU A 852 -12.11 21.58 46.71
N HIS A 853 -11.55 20.57 46.04
CA HIS A 853 -11.35 19.27 46.67
C HIS A 853 -10.15 18.53 46.08
N HIS A 854 -9.16 18.31 46.94
CA HIS A 854 -8.12 17.28 46.85
C HIS A 854 -8.72 15.89 46.66
N LYS A 855 -8.07 15.04 45.86
CA LYS A 855 -7.56 13.75 46.36
C LYS A 855 -6.54 13.13 45.40
N ASP A 856 -5.37 12.89 45.99
CA ASP A 856 -4.36 11.92 45.58
C ASP A 856 -4.94 10.50 45.54
N ASP A 857 -4.43 9.64 44.67
CA ASP A 857 -3.80 8.37 45.05
C ASP A 857 -3.18 7.64 43.84
N ALA A 858 -1.90 7.29 44.01
CA ALA A 858 -1.04 6.26 43.43
C ALA A 858 -1.12 5.90 41.93
#